data_AF-A0A3M1W4L6-F1
#
_entry.id   AF-A0A3M1W4L6-F1
#
_cell.length_a   1.000
_cell.length_b   1.000
_cell.length_c   1.000
_cell.angle_alpha   90.00
_cell.angle_beta   90.00
_cell.angle_gamma   90.00
#
_symmetry.space_group_name_H-M   'P 1'
#
loop_
_entity.id
_entity.type
_entity.pdbx_description
1 polymer ?
#
loop_
_entity_poly.entity_id
_entity_poly.type
_entity_poly.pdbx_seq_one_letter_code
_entity_poly.pdbx_strand_id
1 'polypeptide(L)'
;AALPPTTRALAVLDRTKEPGSAGEPLLLDVLAALDADASSAHPRLANRPRVTGGRYGLSSKEFTPAMVKGVLEELSAPSPRSRITVGIRDDVGMTSVEADPSFSTESPETFRAVFYGLGSDGTVSANKNSIKIIGELTSFYAQGYFVYDSKKAGSMTVSHLRFGPRPIRSTYLIRSANFVACHQFGFLERMNVLELAQPGATFLLNSPYGPDEVWNRLPASIQREILDKKLRLFVIDAYRVAREAGLGRRINTIMQTCFFAISGILPKERAIEAIKASIEKTYGRAGDLVVQRNFAAVDAALAHLHEVDVSGRQVDGPPQRAPVPPEAPEFVRRVTAKIIAGKGDELPVSALPPDGTYPSGTSRWEKRAIALEVPVWDEKLCIQCGKCVLVCPHAVIRGKVYDASLLDGAPAGFKSAPARWRQFDGKRYTLQVSVDDCTGCRLCVEVCPVRDKSETRRRAINMEPVEPIRERERENWRFFDEIPAPERQSVAADKVKDVQLLEPLFEFSGACAGCGETPYLKLMTQLFGDRALVANATGCSSIYGGNLPTTPWSVDRSGRGPAWSNSLFEDNAEFGLGMRLAVDHQARYARELLRRLRGRIGERLVAELLEADQSTEAGIAAQRERVAELKRLLAGDHSPDARDLLAVADALVARSVWIVGGDGWAYDIGYGGLDHVLASGENVNILVLDTEVYSNTGGQMSKATPRAAVAKFAAAGKPTPKKDLARMAIAYGNVYVAQVAMGASDTQTLRAFLEAESYPGPSLIVAYCHCIAHGYDLAHGMDQQKAAVSCGYWPLFRYDPRREAEGKNPFQLDSKPPRMKLDEYALNETRYTILAKAKPEAARELLELARRDVQRRWAAYRRMAEASDAEELRRMQETTHD
;
A
#
# COMPACT_ATOMS: atom_id res chain seq x y z
N ALA A 1 33.13 23.31 29.76
CA ALA A 1 32.91 24.76 29.61
C ALA A 1 31.45 25.14 29.35
N ALA A 2 30.64 24.26 28.72
CA ALA A 2 29.25 24.58 28.36
C ALA A 2 28.22 24.48 29.52
N LEU A 3 28.54 23.79 30.62
CA LEU A 3 27.67 23.72 31.79
C LEU A 3 27.99 24.88 32.75
N PRO A 4 27.04 25.78 33.06
CA PRO A 4 27.26 26.85 34.02
C PRO A 4 27.61 26.31 35.41
N PRO A 5 28.55 26.92 36.16
CA PRO A 5 28.85 26.53 37.54
C PRO A 5 27.66 26.62 38.49
N THR A 6 26.61 27.36 38.10
CA THR A 6 25.37 27.55 38.86
C THR A 6 24.31 26.48 38.62
N THR A 7 24.56 25.48 37.76
CA THR A 7 23.58 24.45 37.44
C THR A 7 23.24 23.58 38.66
N ARG A 8 21.95 23.47 38.99
CA ARG A 8 21.44 22.65 40.10
C ARG A 8 20.68 21.40 39.66
N ALA A 9 20.11 21.44 38.45
CA ALA A 9 19.35 20.35 37.87
C ALA A 9 19.56 20.32 36.36
N LEU A 10 19.43 19.13 35.77
CA LEU A 10 19.64 18.87 34.34
C LEU A 10 18.64 17.80 33.87
N ALA A 11 17.98 18.03 32.74
CA ALA A 11 17.32 16.97 31.99
C ALA A 11 18.19 16.60 30.79
N VAL A 12 18.47 15.32 30.63
CA VAL A 12 19.12 14.77 29.43
C VAL A 12 18.05 14.11 28.59
N LEU A 13 17.91 14.55 27.34
CA LEU A 13 16.89 14.05 26.43
C LEU A 13 17.51 13.17 25.35
N ASP A 14 17.14 11.90 25.35
CA ASP A 14 17.57 10.90 24.38
C ASP A 14 16.46 10.63 23.36
N ARG A 15 16.85 10.63 22.08
CA ARG A 15 15.96 10.27 20.97
C ARG A 15 16.11 8.78 20.60
N THR A 16 16.16 7.93 21.62
CA THR A 16 16.28 6.47 21.51
C THR A 16 15.61 5.77 22.69
N LYS A 17 15.50 4.44 22.64
CA LYS A 17 15.06 3.59 23.74
C LYS A 17 15.90 2.32 23.73
N GLU A 18 16.53 2.00 24.86
CA GLU A 18 17.27 0.76 25.07
C GLU A 18 16.53 -0.08 26.14
N PRO A 19 15.68 -1.04 25.74
CA PRO A 19 14.91 -1.83 26.71
C PRO A 19 15.83 -2.58 27.69
N GLY A 20 15.60 -2.40 28.99
CA GLY A 20 16.35 -3.07 30.06
C GLY A 20 17.67 -2.39 30.46
N SER A 21 18.08 -1.31 29.79
CA SER A 21 19.30 -0.58 30.17
C SER A 21 19.12 0.23 31.46
N ALA A 22 20.23 0.57 32.11
CA ALA A 22 20.23 1.46 33.27
C ALA A 22 19.86 2.91 32.91
N GLY A 23 19.99 3.31 31.65
CA GLY A 23 19.70 4.64 31.10
C GLY A 23 20.02 4.69 29.61
N GLU A 24 19.49 5.67 28.91
CA GLU A 24 19.82 5.90 27.50
C GLU A 24 21.25 6.45 27.31
N PRO A 25 21.85 6.34 26.11
CA PRO A 25 23.27 6.62 25.89
C PRO A 25 23.75 8.00 26.36
N LEU A 26 23.06 9.08 25.96
CA LEU A 26 23.49 10.44 26.32
C LEU A 26 23.34 10.67 27.82
N LEU A 27 22.29 10.13 28.42
CA LEU A 27 22.12 10.16 29.87
C LEU A 27 23.29 9.47 30.60
N LEU A 28 23.72 8.30 30.14
CA LEU A 28 24.84 7.58 30.75
C LEU A 28 26.16 8.37 30.61
N ASP A 29 26.43 8.95 29.44
CA ASP A 29 27.60 9.80 29.20
C ASP A 29 27.63 11.01 30.13
N VAL A 30 26.49 11.69 30.29
CA VAL A 30 26.37 12.83 31.19
C VAL A 30 26.55 12.41 32.65
N LEU A 31 25.96 11.30 33.06
CA LEU A 31 26.11 10.79 34.42
C LEU A 31 27.57 10.45 34.73
N ALA A 32 28.29 9.82 33.79
CA ALA A 32 29.71 9.50 33.91
C ALA A 32 30.58 10.76 33.95
N ALA A 33 30.29 11.76 33.10
CA ALA A 33 31.03 13.02 33.09
C ALA A 33 30.85 13.82 34.39
N LEU A 34 29.65 13.84 34.96
CA LEU A 34 29.38 14.47 36.25
C LEU A 34 30.07 13.75 37.41
N ASP A 35 30.14 12.42 37.34
CA ASP A 35 30.84 11.60 38.34
C ASP A 35 32.36 11.83 38.28
N ALA A 36 32.91 11.92 37.06
CA ALA A 36 34.31 12.24 36.83
C ALA A 36 34.68 13.66 37.30
N ASP A 37 33.82 14.67 37.06
CA ASP A 37 34.04 16.04 37.56
C ASP A 37 34.04 16.06 39.09
N ALA A 38 33.04 15.43 39.72
CA ALA A 38 32.91 15.35 41.17
C ALA A 38 34.09 14.62 41.84
N SER A 39 34.71 13.67 41.13
CA SER A 39 35.88 12.92 41.60
C SER A 39 37.23 13.57 41.25
N SER A 40 37.22 14.69 40.51
CA SER A 40 38.45 15.36 40.09
C SER A 40 39.08 16.18 41.22
N ALA A 41 40.39 16.43 41.12
CA ALA A 41 41.11 17.27 42.10
C ALA A 41 40.60 18.73 42.13
N HIS A 42 40.00 19.18 41.03
CA HIS A 42 39.50 20.55 40.85
C HIS A 42 38.12 20.51 40.17
N PRO A 43 37.06 20.10 40.89
CA PRO A 43 35.72 19.98 40.34
C PRO A 43 35.24 21.35 39.83
N ARG A 44 34.64 21.38 38.64
CA ARG A 44 34.09 22.62 38.07
C ARG A 44 32.76 22.99 38.70
N LEU A 45 31.97 21.99 39.10
CA LEU A 45 30.70 22.19 39.78
C LEU A 45 30.90 22.11 41.29
N ALA A 46 30.35 23.07 42.02
CA ALA A 46 30.40 23.03 43.50
C ALA A 46 29.62 21.83 44.07
N ASN A 47 28.56 21.40 43.39
CA ASN A 47 27.74 20.24 43.74
C ASN A 47 27.29 19.51 42.48
N ARG A 48 27.14 18.19 42.56
CA ARG A 48 26.57 17.39 41.48
C ARG A 48 25.09 17.79 41.27
N PRO A 49 24.68 18.20 40.05
CA PRO A 49 23.30 18.56 39.78
C PRO A 49 22.40 17.32 39.81
N ARG A 50 21.12 17.51 40.14
CA ARG A 50 20.10 16.45 39.96
C ARG A 50 19.92 16.17 38.48
N VAL A 51 19.88 14.89 38.10
CA VAL A 51 19.75 14.50 36.68
C VAL A 51 18.47 13.72 36.47
N THR A 52 17.65 14.18 35.52
CA THR A 52 16.50 13.44 34.98
C THR A 52 16.84 12.98 33.56
N GLY A 53 16.63 11.69 33.29
CA GLY A 53 16.71 11.15 31.94
C GLY A 53 15.34 11.17 31.27
N GLY A 54 15.25 11.68 30.04
CA GLY A 54 14.00 11.73 29.29
C GLY A 54 14.13 11.13 27.91
N ARG A 55 13.09 10.41 27.46
CA ARG A 55 12.97 9.97 26.06
C ARG A 55 11.98 10.82 25.31
N TYR A 56 12.30 11.18 24.06
CA TYR A 56 11.42 11.98 23.22
C TYR A 56 11.57 11.61 21.74
N GLY A 57 10.62 12.02 20.90
CA GLY A 57 10.81 12.10 19.45
C GLY A 57 11.07 10.77 18.71
N LEU A 58 10.83 9.62 19.34
CA LEU A 58 10.98 8.30 18.72
C LEU A 58 10.10 8.21 17.48
N SER A 59 10.65 7.68 16.39
CA SER A 59 9.94 7.54 15.10
C SER A 59 9.26 8.84 14.65
N SER A 60 9.96 9.97 14.83
CA SER A 60 9.45 11.31 14.49
C SER A 60 8.22 11.76 15.29
N LYS A 61 7.99 11.22 16.49
CA LYS A 61 7.01 11.78 17.42
C LYS A 61 7.25 13.28 17.62
N GLU A 62 6.17 14.04 17.69
CA GLU A 62 6.23 15.49 17.83
C GLU A 62 7.02 15.92 19.07
N PHE A 63 7.78 17.02 18.95
CA PHE A 63 8.49 17.62 20.07
C PHE A 63 8.32 19.15 20.03
N THR A 64 7.32 19.64 20.73
CA THR A 64 6.87 21.03 20.66
C THR A 64 7.46 21.90 21.79
N PRO A 65 7.37 23.24 21.70
CA PRO A 65 7.77 24.11 22.80
C PRO A 65 6.98 23.86 24.10
N ALA A 66 5.71 23.45 23.98
CA ALA A 66 4.90 23.04 25.13
C ALA A 66 5.51 21.82 25.85
N MET A 67 6.00 20.85 25.09
CA MET A 67 6.68 19.67 25.63
C MET A 67 8.01 20.03 26.28
N VAL A 68 8.78 20.95 25.69
CA VAL A 68 10.01 21.49 26.30
C VAL A 68 9.69 22.18 27.63
N LYS A 69 8.64 23.00 27.68
CA LYS A 69 8.17 23.64 28.92
C LYS A 69 7.81 22.60 29.98
N GLY A 70 7.07 21.54 29.62
CA GLY A 70 6.75 20.45 30.53
C GLY A 70 8.00 19.78 31.14
N VAL A 71 9.06 19.57 30.35
CA VAL A 71 10.34 19.04 30.87
C VAL A 71 10.97 20.00 31.89
N LEU A 72 10.94 21.30 31.63
CA LEU A 72 11.48 22.31 32.56
C LEU A 72 10.64 22.41 33.85
N GLU A 73 9.33 22.24 33.75
CA GLU A 73 8.42 22.19 34.90
C GLU A 73 8.67 20.95 35.75
N GLU A 74 8.85 19.77 35.13
CA GLU A 74 9.26 18.54 35.81
C GLU A 74 10.58 18.75 36.58
N LEU A 75 11.60 19.32 35.95
CA LEU A 75 12.89 19.61 36.60
C LEU A 75 12.77 20.56 37.80
N SER A 76 11.81 21.47 37.74
CA SER A 76 11.55 22.47 38.78
C SER A 76 10.74 21.91 39.94
N ALA A 77 10.18 20.69 39.82
CA ALA A 77 9.47 20.04 40.89
C ALA A 77 10.38 19.76 42.11
N PRO A 78 9.81 19.68 43.33
CA PRO A 78 10.57 19.34 44.53
C PRO A 78 11.28 17.98 44.40
N SER A 79 10.60 16.99 43.80
CA SER A 79 11.11 15.64 43.55
C SER A 79 10.88 15.24 42.10
N PRO A 80 11.75 15.69 41.16
CA PRO A 80 11.62 15.33 39.75
C PRO A 80 11.79 13.82 39.56
N ARG A 81 11.04 13.23 38.64
CA ARG A 81 11.22 11.83 38.25
C ARG A 81 12.60 11.62 37.63
N SER A 82 13.22 10.48 37.93
CA SER A 82 14.54 10.13 37.38
C SER A 82 14.47 9.71 35.90
N ARG A 83 13.31 9.22 35.46
CA ARG A 83 13.03 8.77 34.10
C ARG A 83 11.68 9.29 33.64
N ILE A 84 11.67 9.94 32.49
CA ILE A 84 10.46 10.52 31.90
C ILE A 84 10.33 10.19 30.40
N THR A 85 9.12 10.28 29.87
CA THR A 85 8.83 10.25 28.44
C THR A 85 8.08 11.52 28.04
N VAL A 86 8.32 12.01 26.83
CA VAL A 86 7.78 13.27 26.34
C VAL A 86 7.08 13.07 25.01
N GLY A 87 5.84 13.55 24.90
CA GLY A 87 5.04 13.47 23.66
C GLY A 87 4.14 12.23 23.54
N ILE A 88 4.01 11.42 24.59
CA ILE A 88 3.07 10.29 24.65
C ILE A 88 2.30 10.30 25.97
N ARG A 89 1.18 9.57 26.02
CA ARG A 89 0.48 9.25 27.26
C ARG A 89 0.84 7.84 27.71
N ASP A 90 1.77 7.74 28.65
CA ASP A 90 2.23 6.46 29.19
C ASP A 90 1.47 6.14 30.48
N ASP A 91 0.32 5.49 30.32
CA ASP A 91 -0.56 5.04 31.41
C ASP A 91 -0.21 3.64 31.94
N VAL A 92 0.89 3.05 31.46
CA VAL A 92 1.39 1.75 31.91
C VAL A 92 2.63 1.96 32.77
N GLY A 93 3.66 2.63 32.23
CA GLY A 93 4.89 2.94 32.94
C GLY A 93 4.82 4.22 33.77
N MET A 94 3.77 5.03 33.59
CA MET A 94 3.55 6.31 34.30
C MET A 94 4.72 7.30 34.14
N THR A 95 5.42 7.24 33.00
CA THR A 95 6.62 8.06 32.75
C THR A 95 6.34 9.38 32.02
N SER A 96 5.13 9.61 31.51
CA SER A 96 4.85 10.76 30.65
C SER A 96 4.88 12.10 31.39
N VAL A 97 5.38 13.13 30.70
CA VAL A 97 5.31 14.53 31.12
C VAL A 97 4.08 15.20 30.52
N GLU A 98 3.32 15.89 31.36
CA GLU A 98 2.19 16.71 30.94
C GLU A 98 2.68 18.00 30.27
N ALA A 99 2.00 18.43 29.22
CA ALA A 99 2.33 19.64 28.47
C ALA A 99 1.07 20.41 28.11
N ASP A 100 1.05 21.71 28.39
CA ASP A 100 -0.04 22.60 27.98
C ASP A 100 0.01 22.84 26.46
N PRO A 101 -0.93 22.28 25.67
CA PRO A 101 -0.90 22.36 24.21
C PRO A 101 -1.09 23.77 23.66
N SER A 102 -1.52 24.74 24.48
CA SER A 102 -1.74 26.13 24.10
C SER A 102 -0.46 26.98 24.12
N PHE A 103 0.60 26.52 24.80
CA PHE A 103 1.86 27.25 24.87
C PHE A 103 2.56 27.31 23.51
N SER A 104 2.88 28.53 23.05
CA SER A 104 3.58 28.78 21.79
C SER A 104 4.70 29.79 21.97
N THR A 105 5.79 29.57 21.24
CA THR A 105 6.93 30.50 21.13
C THR A 105 7.01 31.16 19.76
N GLU A 106 6.00 30.97 18.91
CA GLU A 106 6.02 31.49 17.53
C GLU A 106 5.73 32.98 17.47
N SER A 107 6.37 33.67 16.52
CA SER A 107 6.10 35.08 16.23
C SER A 107 4.68 35.26 15.70
N PRO A 108 3.94 36.28 16.17
CA PRO A 108 2.69 36.71 15.52
C PRO A 108 2.91 37.14 14.06
N GLU A 109 4.10 37.67 13.72
CA GLU A 109 4.48 38.10 12.36
C GLU A 109 4.76 36.93 11.40
N THR A 110 4.85 35.69 11.89
CA THR A 110 5.07 34.53 11.02
C THR A 110 3.74 34.11 10.42
N PHE A 111 3.63 34.14 9.10
CA PHE A 111 2.52 33.58 8.35
C PHE A 111 2.61 32.04 8.37
N ARG A 112 1.52 31.39 8.78
CA ARG A 112 1.43 29.92 8.93
C ARG A 112 0.31 29.38 8.05
N ALA A 113 0.64 28.50 7.12
CA ALA A 113 -0.31 27.89 6.21
C ALA A 113 -0.28 26.36 6.26
N VAL A 114 -1.46 25.76 6.26
CA VAL A 114 -1.67 24.30 6.22
C VAL A 114 -2.47 23.94 4.98
N PHE A 115 -2.01 22.94 4.23
CA PHE A 115 -2.68 22.48 3.00
C PHE A 115 -2.94 20.98 3.07
N TYR A 116 -4.21 20.59 3.02
CA TYR A 116 -4.67 19.22 2.93
C TYR A 116 -4.90 18.86 1.45
N GLY A 117 -4.13 17.90 0.94
CA GLY A 117 -4.21 17.43 -0.44
C GLY A 117 -4.28 15.90 -0.53
N LEU A 118 -4.58 15.39 -1.71
CA LEU A 118 -4.56 13.97 -2.04
C LEU A 118 -3.21 13.57 -2.64
N GLY A 119 -2.70 12.39 -2.29
CA GLY A 119 -1.52 11.82 -2.91
C GLY A 119 -1.67 11.80 -4.43
N SER A 120 -0.72 12.43 -5.13
CA SER A 120 -0.67 12.63 -6.59
C SER A 120 -1.59 13.71 -7.18
N ASP A 121 -2.25 14.56 -6.38
CA ASP A 121 -2.99 15.74 -6.90
C ASP A 121 -2.09 16.96 -7.22
N GLY A 122 -0.83 16.91 -6.80
CA GLY A 122 0.20 17.92 -7.05
C GLY A 122 0.30 19.02 -5.98
N THR A 123 -0.45 18.93 -4.87
CA THR A 123 -0.43 19.89 -3.75
C THR A 123 0.97 20.12 -3.18
N VAL A 124 1.67 19.03 -2.84
CA VAL A 124 3.04 19.11 -2.29
C VAL A 124 4.00 19.79 -3.26
N SER A 125 3.90 19.48 -4.55
CA SER A 125 4.75 20.08 -5.59
C SER A 125 4.48 21.58 -5.74
N ALA A 126 3.20 21.98 -5.74
CA ALA A 126 2.79 23.37 -5.75
C ALA A 126 3.33 24.11 -4.51
N ASN A 127 3.23 23.52 -3.32
CA ASN A 127 3.73 24.11 -2.09
C ASN A 127 5.25 24.28 -2.07
N LYS A 128 6.02 23.29 -2.56
CA LYS A 128 7.48 23.44 -2.76
C LYS A 128 7.82 24.58 -3.70
N ASN A 129 7.02 24.75 -4.75
CA ASN A 129 7.18 25.85 -5.70
C ASN A 129 6.83 27.20 -5.06
N SER A 130 5.74 27.28 -4.28
CA SER A 130 5.35 28.48 -3.53
C SER A 130 6.42 28.92 -2.52
N ILE A 131 7.04 27.97 -1.81
CA ILE A 131 8.19 28.24 -0.92
C ILE A 131 9.31 28.94 -1.68
N LYS A 132 9.64 28.41 -2.86
CA LYS A 132 10.70 28.97 -3.70
C LYS A 132 10.35 30.37 -4.20
N ILE A 133 9.14 30.57 -4.72
CA ILE A 133 8.66 31.88 -5.19
C ILE A 133 8.74 32.91 -4.06
N ILE A 134 8.22 32.59 -2.87
CA ILE A 134 8.20 33.54 -1.75
C ILE A 134 9.63 33.82 -1.26
N GLY A 135 10.47 32.79 -1.12
CA GLY A 135 11.86 32.95 -0.68
C GLY A 135 12.74 33.71 -1.67
N GLU A 136 12.45 33.66 -2.97
CA GLU A 136 13.19 34.40 -4.01
C GLU A 136 12.68 35.84 -4.21
N LEU A 137 11.39 36.11 -3.93
CA LEU A 137 10.76 37.41 -4.21
C LEU A 137 10.54 38.31 -2.98
N THR A 138 10.81 37.79 -1.79
CA THR A 138 10.67 38.52 -0.52
C THR A 138 11.94 38.40 0.34
N SER A 139 12.03 39.20 1.41
CA SER A 139 13.07 39.06 2.44
C SER A 139 12.71 38.02 3.52
N PHE A 140 11.58 37.31 3.37
CA PHE A 140 11.13 36.36 4.38
C PHE A 140 11.94 35.08 4.35
N TYR A 141 12.22 34.56 5.54
CA TYR A 141 12.60 33.17 5.72
C TYR A 141 11.41 32.30 5.38
N ALA A 142 11.65 31.21 4.66
CA ALA A 142 10.62 30.25 4.26
C ALA A 142 10.96 28.85 4.79
N GLN A 143 9.97 28.16 5.35
CA GLN A 143 10.08 26.78 5.83
C GLN A 143 8.91 25.97 5.27
N GLY A 144 9.19 24.73 4.86
CA GLY A 144 8.16 23.76 4.51
C GLY A 144 8.44 22.40 5.13
N TYR A 145 7.42 21.81 5.74
CA TYR A 145 7.41 20.42 6.18
C TYR A 145 6.19 19.71 5.57
N PHE A 146 6.35 18.47 5.16
CA PHE A 146 5.32 17.74 4.42
C PHE A 146 5.08 16.41 5.12
N VAL A 147 3.87 16.23 5.65
CA VAL A 147 3.39 14.97 6.21
C VAL A 147 2.77 14.17 5.06
N TYR A 148 3.31 13.00 4.80
CA TYR A 148 2.78 12.05 3.83
C TYR A 148 2.19 10.87 4.59
N ASP A 149 1.10 10.33 4.06
CA ASP A 149 0.63 9.00 4.41
C ASP A 149 1.45 7.98 3.59
N SER A 150 1.74 6.83 4.19
CA SER A 150 2.46 5.71 3.58
C SER A 150 1.62 4.97 2.53
N LYS A 151 0.28 5.16 2.52
CA LYS A 151 -0.58 4.71 1.41
C LYS A 151 -0.17 5.40 0.10
N LYS A 152 -0.04 4.63 -0.99
CA LYS A 152 0.53 5.13 -2.25
C LYS A 152 -0.45 5.83 -3.17
N ALA A 153 -1.75 5.54 -3.08
CA ALA A 153 -2.78 6.27 -3.79
C ALA A 153 -3.90 6.69 -2.85
N GLY A 154 -4.54 7.82 -3.15
CA GLY A 154 -5.73 8.32 -2.47
C GLY A 154 -5.51 8.67 -1.00
N SER A 155 -4.26 8.89 -0.61
CA SER A 155 -3.85 9.12 0.76
C SER A 155 -3.76 10.62 1.03
N MET A 156 -3.98 11.04 2.27
CA MET A 156 -3.92 12.46 2.60
C MET A 156 -2.45 12.92 2.69
N THR A 157 -2.18 14.12 2.22
CA THR A 157 -0.93 14.83 2.45
C THR A 157 -1.24 16.15 3.17
N VAL A 158 -0.42 16.49 4.16
CA VAL A 158 -0.55 17.76 4.90
C VAL A 158 0.74 18.54 4.77
N SER A 159 0.67 19.71 4.13
CA SER A 159 1.83 20.60 3.98
C SER A 159 1.77 21.70 5.03
N HIS A 160 2.84 21.89 5.78
CA HIS A 160 2.99 22.94 6.79
C HIS A 160 4.02 23.95 6.29
N LEU A 161 3.56 25.16 5.98
CA LEU A 161 4.40 26.24 5.46
C LEU A 161 4.47 27.40 6.46
N ARG A 162 5.68 27.91 6.68
CA ARG A 162 5.92 29.11 7.49
C ARG A 162 6.71 30.13 6.69
N PHE A 163 6.32 31.40 6.80
CA PHE A 163 7.02 32.53 6.20
C PHE A 163 7.10 33.68 7.20
N GLY A 164 8.25 34.33 7.34
CA GLY A 164 8.34 35.50 8.21
C GLY A 164 9.68 36.22 8.15
N PRO A 165 9.76 37.42 8.75
CA PRO A 165 10.95 38.28 8.69
C PRO A 165 12.10 37.78 9.57
N ARG A 166 11.84 36.86 10.50
CA ARG A 166 12.83 36.30 11.43
C ARG A 166 13.21 34.86 11.05
N PRO A 167 14.45 34.41 11.35
CA PRO A 167 14.84 33.02 11.15
C PRO A 167 13.86 32.04 11.83
N ILE A 168 13.36 31.07 11.07
CA ILE A 168 12.36 30.10 11.54
C ILE A 168 13.07 28.91 12.18
N ARG A 169 12.94 28.77 13.50
CA ARG A 169 13.49 27.63 14.29
C ARG A 169 12.44 26.61 14.72
N SER A 170 11.19 26.74 14.26
CA SER A 170 10.09 25.84 14.60
C SER A 170 10.23 24.49 13.89
N THR A 171 11.04 23.57 14.44
CA THR A 171 11.20 22.19 13.94
C THR A 171 10.09 21.26 14.45
N TYR A 172 8.85 21.70 14.32
CA TYR A 172 7.61 21.00 14.72
C TYR A 172 6.45 21.45 13.81
N LEU A 173 5.36 20.68 13.76
CA LEU A 173 4.18 20.94 12.95
C LEU A 173 3.46 22.23 13.38
N ILE A 174 2.77 22.86 12.44
CA ILE A 174 1.95 24.05 12.75
C ILE A 174 0.79 23.63 13.64
N ARG A 175 0.60 24.32 14.78
CA ARG A 175 -0.51 24.11 15.72
C ARG A 175 -1.61 25.17 15.62
N SER A 176 -1.33 26.29 14.96
CA SER A 176 -2.24 27.41 14.78
C SER A 176 -1.92 28.12 13.46
N ALA A 177 -2.83 28.06 12.50
CA ALA A 177 -2.62 28.47 11.12
C ALA A 177 -3.47 29.70 10.76
N ASN A 178 -2.85 30.69 10.11
CA ASN A 178 -3.52 31.86 9.54
C ASN A 178 -4.28 31.49 8.25
N PHE A 179 -3.84 30.43 7.57
CA PHE A 179 -4.39 29.99 6.29
C PHE A 179 -4.52 28.48 6.28
N VAL A 180 -5.71 27.98 5.92
CA VAL A 180 -5.97 26.56 5.73
C VAL A 180 -6.52 26.35 4.33
N ALA A 181 -6.01 25.35 3.61
CA ALA A 181 -6.57 24.93 2.33
C ALA A 181 -6.93 23.45 2.36
N CYS A 182 -8.11 23.10 1.86
CA CYS A 182 -8.55 21.73 1.65
C CYS A 182 -8.82 21.50 0.16
N HIS A 183 -7.96 20.73 -0.48
CA HIS A 183 -8.00 20.50 -1.93
C HIS A 183 -8.94 19.35 -2.31
N GLN A 184 -9.57 18.70 -1.34
CA GLN A 184 -10.54 17.61 -1.54
C GLN A 184 -11.77 17.82 -0.66
N PHE A 185 -12.95 18.00 -1.26
CA PHE A 185 -14.19 18.19 -0.51
C PHE A 185 -14.48 17.03 0.47
N GLY A 186 -14.26 15.79 0.01
CA GLY A 186 -14.57 14.59 0.80
C GLY A 186 -13.78 14.42 2.10
N PHE A 187 -12.68 15.16 2.32
CA PHE A 187 -11.99 15.14 3.61
C PHE A 187 -12.84 15.74 4.72
N LEU A 188 -13.63 16.76 4.42
CA LEU A 188 -14.52 17.42 5.40
C LEU A 188 -15.52 16.45 6.00
N GLU A 189 -16.01 15.49 5.20
CA GLU A 189 -16.98 14.49 5.63
C GLU A 189 -16.42 13.56 6.71
N ARG A 190 -15.10 13.44 6.87
CA ARG A 190 -14.47 12.39 7.68
C ARG A 190 -13.51 12.90 8.74
N MET A 191 -12.97 14.10 8.57
CA MET A 191 -11.99 14.66 9.49
C MET A 191 -12.13 16.17 9.65
N ASN A 192 -11.64 16.66 10.77
CA ASN A 192 -11.64 18.08 11.08
C ASN A 192 -10.41 18.78 10.49
N VAL A 193 -10.50 19.21 9.23
CA VAL A 193 -9.40 19.94 8.57
C VAL A 193 -9.17 21.34 9.18
N LEU A 194 -10.15 21.87 9.91
CA LEU A 194 -10.13 23.22 10.49
C LEU A 194 -9.58 23.25 11.91
N GLU A 195 -9.21 22.10 12.50
CA GLU A 195 -8.68 22.00 13.86
C GLU A 195 -7.54 22.99 14.11
N LEU A 196 -6.62 23.09 13.14
CA LEU A 196 -5.45 23.97 13.19
C LEU A 196 -5.75 25.43 12.83
N ALA A 197 -6.94 25.77 12.35
CA ALA A 197 -7.29 27.14 11.98
C ALA A 197 -7.38 28.03 13.24
N GLN A 198 -6.68 29.16 13.22
CA GLN A 198 -6.82 30.18 14.26
C GLN A 198 -8.07 31.05 14.01
N PRO A 199 -8.57 31.78 15.01
CA PRO A 199 -9.63 32.77 14.80
C PRO A 199 -9.28 33.79 13.71
N GLY A 200 -10.22 34.05 12.79
CA GLY A 200 -10.06 34.95 11.65
C GLY A 200 -9.22 34.37 10.50
N ALA A 201 -8.86 33.09 10.52
CA ALA A 201 -8.09 32.47 9.44
C ALA A 201 -8.86 32.42 8.11
N THR A 202 -8.12 32.40 7.02
CA THR A 202 -8.66 32.16 5.67
C THR A 202 -8.75 30.67 5.40
N PHE A 203 -9.91 30.20 4.93
CA PHE A 203 -10.14 28.82 4.53
C PHE A 203 -10.44 28.72 3.03
N LEU A 204 -9.55 28.06 2.27
CA LEU A 204 -9.70 27.79 0.85
C LEU A 204 -10.17 26.35 0.62
N LEU A 205 -11.30 26.14 -0.05
CA LEU A 205 -11.88 24.83 -0.30
C LEU A 205 -12.06 24.56 -1.80
N ASN A 206 -11.48 23.47 -2.28
CA ASN A 206 -11.87 22.89 -3.55
C ASN A 206 -13.20 22.13 -3.38
N SER A 207 -14.26 22.62 -4.01
CA SER A 207 -15.64 22.16 -3.85
C SER A 207 -16.29 21.97 -5.21
N PRO A 208 -17.01 20.86 -5.48
CA PRO A 208 -17.85 20.73 -6.66
C PRO A 208 -19.11 21.62 -6.60
N TYR A 209 -19.37 22.24 -5.44
CA TYR A 209 -20.51 23.12 -5.19
C TYR A 209 -20.06 24.59 -5.20
N GLY A 210 -20.85 25.46 -5.81
CA GLY A 210 -20.63 26.90 -5.86
C GLY A 210 -20.90 27.62 -4.52
N PRO A 211 -20.66 28.94 -4.44
CA PRO A 211 -20.75 29.72 -3.20
C PRO A 211 -22.16 29.70 -2.57
N ASP A 212 -23.21 29.58 -3.38
CA ASP A 212 -24.60 29.57 -2.89
C ASP A 212 -25.04 28.22 -2.31
N GLU A 213 -24.39 27.13 -2.74
CA GLU A 213 -24.79 25.76 -2.40
C GLU A 213 -23.90 25.12 -1.35
N VAL A 214 -22.61 25.49 -1.33
CA VAL A 214 -21.58 24.80 -0.54
C VAL A 214 -21.91 24.76 0.95
N TRP A 215 -22.49 25.83 1.51
CA TRP A 215 -22.84 25.91 2.92
C TRP A 215 -23.67 24.72 3.39
N ASN A 216 -24.71 24.37 2.60
CA ASN A 216 -25.66 23.30 2.93
C ASN A 216 -25.05 21.90 2.78
N ARG A 217 -23.85 21.80 2.18
CA ARG A 217 -23.11 20.55 1.98
C ARG A 217 -22.02 20.34 3.02
N LEU A 218 -21.60 21.39 3.72
CA LEU A 218 -20.58 21.30 4.76
C LEU A 218 -21.11 20.57 6.01
N PRO A 219 -20.35 19.65 6.62
CA PRO A 219 -20.78 19.04 7.87
C PRO A 219 -21.00 20.06 8.99
N ALA A 220 -21.94 19.78 9.90
CA ALA A 220 -22.28 20.67 11.02
C ALA A 220 -21.08 21.02 11.91
N SER A 221 -20.12 20.10 12.09
CA SER A 221 -18.88 20.37 12.84
C SER A 221 -18.02 21.42 12.16
N ILE A 222 -17.90 21.36 10.83
CA ILE A 222 -17.12 22.31 10.01
C ILE A 222 -17.82 23.67 9.96
N GLN A 223 -19.14 23.70 9.74
CA GLN A 223 -19.92 24.93 9.77
C GLN A 223 -19.74 25.66 11.12
N ARG A 224 -19.81 24.93 12.24
CA ARG A 224 -19.60 25.48 13.57
C ARG A 224 -18.22 26.11 13.72
N GLU A 225 -17.15 25.43 13.29
CA GLU A 225 -15.81 26.00 13.35
C GLU A 225 -15.64 27.25 12.51
N ILE A 226 -16.26 27.30 11.33
CA ILE A 226 -16.24 28.49 10.48
C ILE A 226 -16.87 29.69 11.20
N LEU A 227 -18.00 29.49 11.88
CA LEU A 227 -18.69 30.56 12.62
C LEU A 227 -17.95 30.94 13.91
N ASP A 228 -17.63 29.96 14.75
CA ASP A 228 -16.99 30.18 16.06
C ASP A 228 -15.63 30.86 15.92
N LYS A 229 -14.84 30.42 14.93
CA LYS A 229 -13.53 31.01 14.63
C LYS A 229 -13.62 32.20 13.68
N LYS A 230 -14.81 32.59 13.21
CA LYS A 230 -15.02 33.72 12.26
C LYS A 230 -14.12 33.61 11.03
N LEU A 231 -14.09 32.43 10.41
CA LEU A 231 -13.22 32.15 9.27
C LEU A 231 -13.72 32.84 7.99
N ARG A 232 -12.79 33.20 7.11
CA ARG A 232 -13.12 33.66 5.76
C ARG A 232 -13.11 32.49 4.79
N LEU A 233 -14.28 32.05 4.35
CA LEU A 233 -14.43 30.88 3.47
C LEU A 233 -14.36 31.29 1.99
N PHE A 234 -13.46 30.65 1.24
CA PHE A 234 -13.34 30.76 -0.21
C PHE A 234 -13.53 29.40 -0.86
N VAL A 235 -14.26 29.36 -1.98
CA VAL A 235 -14.55 28.12 -2.71
C VAL A 235 -14.24 28.23 -4.20
N ILE A 236 -13.87 27.08 -4.79
CA ILE A 236 -13.63 26.91 -6.23
C ILE A 236 -13.86 25.45 -6.64
N ASP A 237 -14.47 25.20 -7.80
CA ASP A 237 -14.45 23.87 -8.44
C ASP A 237 -13.20 23.74 -9.32
N ALA A 238 -12.07 23.42 -8.70
CA ALA A 238 -10.80 23.33 -9.40
C ALA A 238 -10.77 22.17 -10.41
N TYR A 239 -11.58 21.12 -10.21
CA TYR A 239 -11.67 20.01 -11.15
C TYR A 239 -12.41 20.40 -12.42
N ARG A 240 -13.47 21.20 -12.32
CA ARG A 240 -14.14 21.79 -13.48
C ARG A 240 -13.21 22.70 -14.26
N VAL A 241 -12.53 23.63 -13.57
CA VAL A 241 -11.56 24.53 -14.20
C VAL A 241 -10.45 23.73 -14.91
N ALA A 242 -9.93 22.67 -14.27
CA ALA A 242 -8.92 21.79 -14.89
C ALA A 242 -9.44 21.06 -16.13
N ARG A 243 -10.68 20.57 -16.13
CA ARG A 243 -11.29 19.90 -17.29
C ARG A 243 -11.48 20.87 -18.46
N GLU A 244 -12.05 22.04 -18.19
CA GLU A 244 -12.32 23.07 -19.20
C GLU A 244 -11.01 23.62 -19.81
N ALA A 245 -9.94 23.72 -19.01
CA ALA A 245 -8.59 24.11 -19.48
C ALA A 245 -7.79 22.95 -20.13
N GLY A 246 -8.34 21.73 -20.21
CA GLY A 246 -7.65 20.57 -20.81
C GLY A 246 -6.48 20.02 -19.99
N LEU A 247 -6.48 20.22 -18.66
CA LEU A 247 -5.52 19.70 -17.69
C LEU A 247 -5.97 18.38 -17.02
N GLY A 248 -7.17 17.90 -17.33
CA GLY A 248 -7.72 16.66 -16.80
C GLY A 248 -8.03 16.77 -15.30
N ARG A 249 -7.36 15.97 -14.46
CA ARG A 249 -7.55 15.94 -13.00
C ARG A 249 -6.51 16.78 -12.22
N ARG A 250 -5.66 17.54 -12.89
CA ARG A 250 -4.57 18.30 -12.23
C ARG A 250 -5.08 19.66 -11.74
N ILE A 251 -5.19 19.82 -10.43
CA ILE A 251 -5.69 21.05 -9.78
C ILE A 251 -4.58 21.90 -9.13
N ASN A 252 -3.34 21.42 -9.14
CA ASN A 252 -2.21 22.02 -8.43
C ASN A 252 -1.97 23.50 -8.80
N THR A 253 -1.90 23.84 -10.09
CA THR A 253 -1.68 25.22 -10.55
C THR A 253 -2.84 26.14 -10.19
N ILE A 254 -4.07 25.62 -10.24
CA ILE A 254 -5.31 26.35 -9.91
C ILE A 254 -5.32 26.68 -8.41
N MET A 255 -5.14 25.69 -7.55
CA MET A 255 -5.12 25.89 -6.09
C MET A 255 -3.95 26.77 -5.64
N GLN A 256 -2.78 26.65 -6.27
CA GLN A 256 -1.63 27.53 -6.02
C GLN A 256 -1.95 28.99 -6.34
N THR A 257 -2.62 29.23 -7.47
CA THR A 257 -3.04 30.58 -7.88
C THR A 257 -4.02 31.17 -6.87
N CYS A 258 -5.00 30.39 -6.42
CA CYS A 258 -5.92 30.81 -5.37
C CYS A 258 -5.16 31.17 -4.09
N PHE A 259 -4.24 30.32 -3.61
CA PHE A 259 -3.43 30.62 -2.42
C PHE A 259 -2.74 31.99 -2.50
N PHE A 260 -2.06 32.30 -3.60
CA PHE A 260 -1.41 33.59 -3.75
C PHE A 260 -2.40 34.77 -3.83
N ALA A 261 -3.55 34.57 -4.46
CA ALA A 261 -4.56 35.61 -4.60
C ALA A 261 -5.20 36.06 -3.27
N ILE A 262 -5.34 35.14 -2.30
CA ILE A 262 -6.07 35.40 -1.04
C ILE A 262 -5.23 35.26 0.24
N SER A 263 -3.95 34.88 0.16
CA SER A 263 -3.07 34.79 1.34
C SER A 263 -2.54 36.14 1.82
N GLY A 264 -2.44 37.14 0.93
CA GLY A 264 -1.87 38.46 1.24
C GLY A 264 -0.35 38.46 1.47
N ILE A 265 0.35 37.35 1.21
CA ILE A 265 1.81 37.23 1.43
C ILE A 265 2.64 37.98 0.38
N LEU A 266 2.08 38.12 -0.82
CA LEU A 266 2.66 38.84 -1.95
C LEU A 266 1.55 39.64 -2.64
N PRO A 267 1.86 40.79 -3.25
CA PRO A 267 0.93 41.48 -4.14
C PRO A 267 0.46 40.54 -5.26
N LYS A 268 -0.84 40.56 -5.54
CA LYS A 268 -1.51 39.62 -6.44
C LYS A 268 -0.88 39.58 -7.83
N GLU A 269 -0.58 40.75 -8.40
CA GLU A 269 -0.02 40.92 -9.74
C GLU A 269 1.37 40.28 -9.84
N ARG A 270 2.25 40.59 -8.87
CA ARG A 270 3.60 39.98 -8.78
C ARG A 270 3.53 38.46 -8.60
N ALA A 271 2.57 37.97 -7.83
CA ALA A 271 2.43 36.54 -7.62
C ALA A 271 1.98 35.81 -8.89
N ILE A 272 1.04 36.36 -9.65
CA ILE A 272 0.57 35.80 -10.93
C ILE A 272 1.71 35.76 -11.95
N GLU A 273 2.48 36.85 -12.07
CA GLU A 273 3.67 36.89 -12.94
C GLU A 273 4.68 35.80 -12.58
N ALA A 274 4.98 35.63 -11.30
CA ALA A 274 5.91 34.62 -10.82
C ALA A 274 5.43 33.18 -11.09
N ILE A 275 4.13 32.92 -10.92
CA ILE A 275 3.53 31.62 -11.25
C ILE A 275 3.66 31.33 -12.75
N LYS A 276 3.31 32.29 -13.62
CA LYS A 276 3.43 32.14 -15.08
C LYS A 276 4.88 31.90 -15.51
N ALA A 277 5.84 32.66 -14.97
CA ALA A 277 7.27 32.44 -15.21
C ALA A 277 7.76 31.05 -14.75
N SER A 278 7.26 30.56 -13.60
CA SER A 278 7.58 29.23 -13.10
C SER A 278 6.99 28.11 -13.97
N ILE A 279 5.78 28.30 -14.50
CA ILE A 279 5.13 27.38 -15.44
C ILE A 279 5.97 27.26 -16.72
N GLU A 280 6.43 28.36 -17.31
CA GLU A 280 7.31 28.33 -18.49
C GLU A 280 8.61 27.58 -18.21
N LYS A 281 9.27 27.87 -17.09
CA LYS A 281 10.51 27.19 -16.70
C LYS A 281 10.32 25.68 -16.51
N THR A 282 9.18 25.28 -15.96
CA THR A 282 8.89 23.87 -15.62
C THR A 282 8.38 23.09 -16.82
N TYR A 283 7.48 23.67 -17.61
CA TYR A 283 6.73 23.00 -18.67
C TYR A 283 7.11 23.44 -20.08
N GLY A 284 8.02 24.41 -20.27
CA GLY A 284 8.48 24.83 -21.60
C GLY A 284 9.06 23.67 -22.42
N ARG A 285 9.73 22.72 -21.76
CA ARG A 285 10.24 21.49 -22.41
C ARG A 285 9.15 20.47 -22.78
N ALA A 286 7.93 20.63 -22.27
CA ALA A 286 6.78 19.76 -22.56
C ALA A 286 5.96 20.26 -23.78
N GLY A 287 6.31 21.44 -24.33
CA GLY A 287 5.68 22.04 -25.52
C GLY A 287 4.71 23.18 -25.20
N ASP A 288 4.58 24.13 -26.12
CA ASP A 288 3.84 25.39 -25.94
C ASP A 288 2.37 25.18 -25.58
N LEU A 289 1.72 24.15 -26.13
CA LEU A 289 0.34 23.82 -25.81
C LEU A 289 0.12 23.52 -24.32
N VAL A 290 1.09 22.86 -23.67
CA VAL A 290 1.01 22.55 -22.23
C VAL A 290 1.16 23.83 -21.41
N VAL A 291 2.06 24.73 -21.81
CA VAL A 291 2.27 26.04 -21.16
C VAL A 291 1.00 26.89 -21.27
N GLN A 292 0.44 27.04 -22.47
CA GLN A 292 -0.78 27.82 -22.71
C GLN A 292 -1.98 27.29 -21.92
N ARG A 293 -2.17 25.96 -21.84
CA ARG A 293 -3.22 25.36 -21.01
C ARG A 293 -3.08 25.69 -19.53
N ASN A 294 -1.85 25.71 -19.02
CA ASN A 294 -1.60 26.11 -17.63
C ASN A 294 -1.86 27.60 -17.42
N PHE A 295 -1.51 28.47 -18.38
CA PHE A 295 -1.83 29.89 -18.31
C PHE A 295 -3.34 30.15 -18.28
N ALA A 296 -4.09 29.50 -19.17
CA ALA A 296 -5.55 29.59 -19.18
C ALA A 296 -6.15 29.13 -17.84
N ALA A 297 -5.58 28.08 -17.22
CA ALA A 297 -6.02 27.63 -15.91
C ALA A 297 -5.74 28.62 -14.78
N VAL A 298 -4.61 29.35 -14.82
CA VAL A 298 -4.29 30.44 -13.86
C VAL A 298 -5.33 31.56 -13.96
N ASP A 299 -5.63 32.00 -15.19
CA ASP A 299 -6.56 33.11 -15.40
C ASP A 299 -8.00 32.70 -15.04
N ALA A 300 -8.42 31.49 -15.43
CA ALA A 300 -9.73 30.94 -15.09
C ALA A 300 -9.90 30.70 -13.58
N ALA A 301 -8.84 30.32 -12.86
CA ALA A 301 -8.89 30.11 -11.41
C ALA A 301 -9.33 31.38 -10.66
N LEU A 302 -8.84 32.55 -11.09
CA LEU A 302 -9.20 33.83 -10.46
C LEU A 302 -10.66 34.22 -10.70
N ALA A 303 -11.21 33.88 -11.86
CA ALA A 303 -12.60 34.16 -12.20
C ALA A 303 -13.60 33.24 -11.47
N HIS A 304 -13.17 32.04 -11.07
CA HIS A 304 -13.99 31.02 -10.41
C HIS A 304 -13.73 30.90 -8.90
N LEU A 305 -12.92 31.79 -8.33
CA LEU A 305 -12.66 31.86 -6.89
C LEU A 305 -13.67 32.81 -6.24
N HIS A 306 -14.49 32.29 -5.34
CA HIS A 306 -15.56 33.06 -4.70
C HIS A 306 -15.42 33.05 -3.18
N GLU A 307 -15.58 34.21 -2.54
CA GLU A 307 -15.78 34.30 -1.08
C GLU A 307 -17.25 33.95 -0.77
N VAL A 308 -17.47 33.12 0.25
CA VAL A 308 -18.80 32.72 0.69
C VAL A 308 -19.21 33.61 1.85
N ASP A 309 -20.35 34.29 1.73
CA ASP A 309 -20.91 35.05 2.83
C ASP A 309 -21.50 34.11 3.90
N VAL A 310 -20.80 34.06 5.03
CA VAL A 310 -21.18 33.26 6.21
C VAL A 310 -21.96 34.07 7.24
N SER A 311 -22.18 35.37 7.01
CA SER A 311 -22.91 36.23 7.92
C SER A 311 -24.38 35.78 8.05
N GLY A 312 -24.87 35.69 9.29
CA GLY A 312 -26.24 35.24 9.58
C GLY A 312 -26.53 33.75 9.34
N ARG A 313 -25.56 32.96 8.85
CA ARG A 313 -25.73 31.52 8.66
C ARG A 313 -25.84 30.78 9.99
N GLN A 314 -26.59 29.68 9.99
CA GLN A 314 -26.78 28.79 11.14
C GLN A 314 -26.13 27.44 10.89
N VAL A 315 -25.87 26.69 11.97
CA VAL A 315 -25.35 25.33 11.88
C VAL A 315 -26.50 24.36 11.62
N ASP A 316 -26.60 23.86 10.40
CA ASP A 316 -27.67 22.99 9.88
C ASP A 316 -27.18 21.86 8.95
N GLY A 317 -25.86 21.73 8.79
CA GLY A 317 -25.24 20.76 7.91
C GLY A 317 -25.37 19.32 8.38
N PRO A 318 -25.07 18.34 7.50
CA PRO A 318 -25.09 16.93 7.86
C PRO A 318 -24.08 16.59 8.98
N PRO A 319 -24.30 15.51 9.74
CA PRO A 319 -23.30 15.04 10.68
C PRO A 319 -22.03 14.60 9.93
N GLN A 320 -20.88 14.82 10.55
CA GLN A 320 -19.63 14.28 10.07
C GLN A 320 -19.65 12.75 10.17
N ARG A 321 -19.19 12.06 9.13
CA ARG A 321 -19.16 10.60 9.09
C ARG A 321 -18.09 10.07 10.04
N ALA A 322 -18.42 8.99 10.74
CA ALA A 322 -17.44 8.27 11.55
C ALA A 322 -16.31 7.71 10.63
N PRO A 323 -15.06 7.65 11.12
CA PRO A 323 -13.94 7.08 10.35
C PRO A 323 -14.16 5.64 9.94
N VAL A 324 -14.83 4.86 10.82
CA VAL A 324 -15.22 3.46 10.61
C VAL A 324 -16.68 3.29 11.06
N PRO A 325 -17.42 2.31 10.52
CA PRO A 325 -18.82 2.14 10.88
C PRO A 325 -19.00 1.48 12.26
N PRO A 326 -20.19 1.61 12.91
CA PRO A 326 -20.43 1.12 14.27
C PRO A 326 -20.28 -0.40 14.45
N GLU A 327 -20.52 -1.17 13.38
CA GLU A 327 -20.38 -2.64 13.35
C GLU A 327 -18.92 -3.12 13.35
N ALA A 328 -17.95 -2.23 13.13
CA ALA A 328 -16.53 -2.61 13.11
C ALA A 328 -16.10 -3.20 14.48
N PRO A 329 -15.13 -4.13 14.53
CA PRO A 329 -14.64 -4.72 15.78
C PRO A 329 -14.16 -3.68 16.80
N GLU A 330 -14.17 -4.01 18.09
CA GLU A 330 -13.83 -3.07 19.17
C GLU A 330 -12.46 -2.42 18.97
N PHE A 331 -11.42 -3.22 18.69
CA PHE A 331 -10.09 -2.70 18.41
C PHE A 331 -10.09 -1.71 17.23
N VAL A 332 -10.87 -2.00 16.18
CA VAL A 332 -11.00 -1.12 15.02
C VAL A 332 -11.65 0.20 15.41
N ARG A 333 -12.73 0.18 16.21
CA ARG A 333 -13.42 1.40 16.66
C ARG A 333 -12.59 2.24 17.63
N ARG A 334 -11.85 1.60 18.54
CA ARG A 334 -11.12 2.30 19.61
C ARG A 334 -9.73 2.77 19.18
N VAL A 335 -9.02 1.97 18.39
CA VAL A 335 -7.62 2.20 18.03
C VAL A 335 -7.50 2.63 16.57
N THR A 336 -7.88 1.75 15.64
CA THR A 336 -7.75 2.01 14.19
C THR A 336 -8.48 3.29 13.76
N ALA A 337 -9.71 3.52 14.24
CA ALA A 337 -10.51 4.68 13.89
C ALA A 337 -9.86 6.00 14.31
N LYS A 338 -9.21 6.04 15.49
CA LYS A 338 -8.46 7.21 15.95
C LYS A 338 -7.28 7.50 15.03
N ILE A 339 -6.54 6.47 14.61
CA ILE A 339 -5.40 6.63 13.70
C ILE A 339 -5.89 7.10 12.32
N ILE A 340 -6.97 6.51 11.78
CA ILE A 340 -7.59 6.93 10.51
C ILE A 340 -8.02 8.41 10.58
N ALA A 341 -8.55 8.85 11.73
CA ALA A 341 -8.97 10.24 11.95
C ALA A 341 -7.80 11.23 12.14
N GLY A 342 -6.53 10.78 12.07
CA GLY A 342 -5.36 11.62 12.33
C GLY A 342 -5.11 11.90 13.82
N LYS A 343 -5.75 11.15 14.72
CA LYS A 343 -5.70 11.30 16.17
C LYS A 343 -4.97 10.16 16.88
N GLY A 344 -4.04 9.52 16.17
CA GLY A 344 -3.24 8.41 16.70
C GLY A 344 -2.37 8.81 17.90
N ASP A 345 -1.89 10.06 17.95
CA ASP A 345 -1.08 10.59 19.05
C ASP A 345 -1.83 10.68 20.39
N GLU A 346 -3.17 10.66 20.39
CA GLU A 346 -4.00 10.64 21.60
C GLU A 346 -4.10 9.23 22.24
N LEU A 347 -3.69 8.19 21.52
CA LEU A 347 -3.77 6.82 22.03
C LEU A 347 -2.73 6.62 23.15
N PRO A 348 -3.16 6.11 24.31
CA PRO A 348 -2.22 5.78 25.38
C PRO A 348 -1.44 4.52 25.07
N VAL A 349 -0.36 4.28 25.80
CA VAL A 349 0.47 3.06 25.67
C VAL A 349 -0.36 1.79 25.86
N SER A 350 -1.30 1.77 26.82
CA SER A 350 -2.18 0.63 27.08
C SER A 350 -3.11 0.25 25.92
N ALA A 351 -3.32 1.13 24.94
CA ALA A 351 -4.17 0.87 23.80
C ALA A 351 -3.47 0.05 22.70
N LEU A 352 -2.14 -0.07 22.75
CA LEU A 352 -1.34 -0.72 21.72
C LEU A 352 -0.88 -2.11 22.18
N PRO A 353 -0.87 -3.12 21.29
CA PRO A 353 -0.36 -4.45 21.62
C PRO A 353 1.16 -4.39 21.87
N PRO A 354 1.68 -5.04 22.93
CA PRO A 354 3.08 -4.91 23.34
C PRO A 354 4.09 -5.52 22.34
N ASP A 355 3.63 -6.45 21.52
CA ASP A 355 4.41 -7.13 20.46
C ASP A 355 4.17 -6.53 19.07
N GLY A 356 3.31 -5.52 18.95
CA GLY A 356 2.94 -4.91 17.68
C GLY A 356 2.00 -5.75 16.80
N THR A 357 1.38 -6.82 17.31
CA THR A 357 0.46 -7.67 16.53
C THR A 357 -0.91 -7.00 16.35
N TYR A 358 -1.28 -6.70 15.11
CA TYR A 358 -2.58 -6.10 14.77
C TYR A 358 -3.57 -7.13 14.22
N PRO A 359 -4.89 -6.91 14.38
CA PRO A 359 -5.90 -7.78 13.80
C PRO A 359 -5.92 -7.72 12.26
N SER A 360 -6.21 -8.87 11.65
CA SER A 360 -6.42 -9.03 10.22
C SER A 360 -7.75 -8.41 9.75
N GLY A 361 -7.87 -8.20 8.44
CA GLY A 361 -9.12 -7.84 7.76
C GLY A 361 -9.63 -6.44 8.10
N THR A 362 -8.75 -5.52 8.51
CA THR A 362 -9.16 -4.21 9.00
C THR A 362 -9.42 -3.19 7.89
N SER A 363 -8.87 -3.40 6.69
CA SER A 363 -9.08 -2.50 5.53
C SER A 363 -10.54 -2.38 5.11
N ARG A 364 -11.35 -3.44 5.29
CA ARG A 364 -12.77 -3.45 4.92
C ARG A 364 -13.62 -2.40 5.63
N TRP A 365 -13.16 -1.92 6.79
CA TRP A 365 -13.87 -0.94 7.61
C TRP A 365 -13.53 0.51 7.23
N GLU A 366 -12.52 0.72 6.37
CA GLU A 366 -12.03 2.06 6.05
C GLU A 366 -12.90 2.82 5.05
N LYS A 367 -13.52 2.16 4.07
CA LYS A 367 -14.48 2.75 3.10
C LYS A 367 -14.09 4.15 2.62
N ARG A 368 -12.99 4.23 1.88
CA ARG A 368 -12.21 5.44 1.59
C ARG A 368 -12.97 6.51 0.78
N ALA A 369 -13.83 6.08 -0.13
CA ALA A 369 -14.67 6.88 -1.01
C ALA A 369 -13.90 7.92 -1.85
N ILE A 370 -12.76 7.51 -2.42
CA ILE A 370 -11.82 8.39 -3.15
C ILE A 370 -12.04 8.44 -4.67
N ALA A 371 -12.81 7.52 -5.24
CA ALA A 371 -13.05 7.49 -6.68
C ALA A 371 -14.08 8.54 -7.10
N LEU A 372 -13.80 9.30 -8.16
CA LEU A 372 -14.79 10.18 -8.79
C LEU A 372 -15.76 9.41 -9.70
N GLU A 373 -15.28 8.31 -10.27
CA GLU A 373 -16.03 7.42 -11.15
C GLU A 373 -15.77 5.97 -10.75
N VAL A 374 -16.79 5.13 -10.87
CA VAL A 374 -16.76 3.70 -10.51
C VAL A 374 -17.31 2.86 -11.65
N PRO A 375 -16.87 1.60 -11.79
CA PRO A 375 -17.38 0.72 -12.83
C PRO A 375 -18.82 0.27 -12.52
N VAL A 376 -19.72 0.37 -13.49
CA VAL A 376 -21.11 -0.09 -13.43
C VAL A 376 -21.31 -1.24 -14.40
N TRP A 377 -21.87 -2.34 -13.88
CA TRP A 377 -22.10 -3.59 -14.63
C TRP A 377 -23.31 -3.50 -15.56
N ASP A 378 -23.17 -4.00 -16.79
CA ASP A 378 -24.26 -4.27 -17.74
C ASP A 378 -24.47 -5.79 -17.86
N GLU A 379 -25.53 -6.26 -17.22
CA GLU A 379 -25.84 -7.69 -17.10
C GLU A 379 -26.27 -8.34 -18.42
N LYS A 380 -26.72 -7.55 -19.40
CA LYS A 380 -27.19 -8.04 -20.70
C LYS A 380 -26.02 -8.37 -21.62
N LEU A 381 -24.99 -7.53 -21.60
CA LEU A 381 -23.78 -7.71 -22.40
C LEU A 381 -22.80 -8.72 -21.76
N CYS A 382 -22.80 -8.84 -20.43
CA CYS A 382 -21.79 -9.61 -19.72
C CYS A 382 -21.78 -11.10 -20.08
N ILE A 383 -20.60 -11.61 -20.45
CA ILE A 383 -20.34 -13.03 -20.69
C ILE A 383 -19.84 -13.78 -19.44
N GLN A 384 -19.78 -13.11 -18.30
CA GLN A 384 -19.43 -13.70 -17.00
C GLN A 384 -18.04 -14.38 -16.96
N CYS A 385 -17.04 -13.75 -17.60
CA CYS A 385 -15.69 -14.32 -17.73
C CYS A 385 -14.77 -14.14 -16.51
N GLY A 386 -15.16 -13.34 -15.51
CA GLY A 386 -14.34 -13.07 -14.31
C GLY A 386 -13.11 -12.18 -14.53
N LYS A 387 -12.72 -11.81 -15.76
CA LYS A 387 -11.50 -11.02 -16.01
C LYS A 387 -11.43 -9.69 -15.26
N CYS A 388 -12.56 -8.99 -15.15
CA CYS A 388 -12.65 -7.74 -14.39
C CYS A 388 -12.38 -7.94 -12.88
N VAL A 389 -12.78 -9.08 -12.32
CA VAL A 389 -12.50 -9.49 -10.93
C VAL A 389 -11.03 -9.87 -10.77
N LEU A 390 -10.48 -10.62 -11.73
CA LEU A 390 -9.07 -11.05 -11.71
C LEU A 390 -8.12 -9.85 -11.65
N VAL A 391 -8.28 -8.89 -12.56
CA VAL A 391 -7.34 -7.75 -12.68
C VAL A 391 -7.54 -6.66 -11.65
N CYS A 392 -8.60 -6.73 -10.84
CA CYS A 392 -8.89 -5.69 -9.86
C CYS A 392 -7.79 -5.67 -8.78
N PRO A 393 -7.01 -4.58 -8.64
CA PRO A 393 -5.92 -4.52 -7.66
C PRO A 393 -6.39 -4.36 -6.21
N HIS A 394 -7.66 -4.07 -5.98
CA HIS A 394 -8.20 -3.76 -4.66
C HIS A 394 -9.34 -4.70 -4.24
N ALA A 395 -9.64 -5.74 -5.03
CA ALA A 395 -10.76 -6.66 -4.79
C ALA A 395 -12.13 -5.96 -4.59
N VAL A 396 -12.32 -4.81 -5.26
CA VAL A 396 -13.55 -3.98 -5.13
C VAL A 396 -14.66 -4.44 -6.05
N ILE A 397 -14.37 -5.28 -7.02
CA ILE A 397 -15.35 -5.88 -7.92
C ILE A 397 -15.33 -7.39 -7.72
N ARG A 398 -16.49 -7.98 -7.41
CA ARG A 398 -16.62 -9.40 -7.06
C ARG A 398 -17.81 -10.03 -7.76
N GLY A 399 -17.66 -11.30 -8.11
CA GLY A 399 -18.72 -12.12 -8.66
C GLY A 399 -19.18 -13.16 -7.65
N LYS A 400 -20.49 -13.40 -7.54
CA LYS A 400 -21.05 -14.55 -6.80
C LYS A 400 -22.06 -15.28 -7.68
N VAL A 401 -22.11 -16.60 -7.51
CA VAL A 401 -23.14 -17.47 -8.08
C VAL A 401 -23.91 -18.11 -6.93
N TYR A 402 -25.24 -18.05 -6.98
CA TYR A 402 -26.08 -18.39 -5.83
C TYR A 402 -27.51 -18.77 -6.25
N ASP A 403 -28.26 -19.41 -5.36
CA ASP A 403 -29.66 -19.77 -5.60
C ASP A 403 -30.58 -18.56 -5.75
N ALA A 404 -31.57 -18.64 -6.64
CA ALA A 404 -32.50 -17.54 -6.87
C ALA A 404 -33.28 -17.11 -5.61
N SER A 405 -33.48 -18.02 -4.64
CA SER A 405 -34.11 -17.71 -3.35
C SER A 405 -33.31 -16.71 -2.50
N LEU A 406 -31.99 -16.59 -2.72
CA LEU A 406 -31.17 -15.60 -2.03
C LEU A 406 -31.34 -14.18 -2.60
N LEU A 407 -32.23 -13.97 -3.57
CA LEU A 407 -32.67 -12.64 -4.03
C LEU A 407 -33.85 -12.09 -3.24
N ASP A 408 -34.43 -12.88 -2.33
CA ASP A 408 -35.51 -12.41 -1.48
C ASP A 408 -35.00 -11.25 -0.61
N GLY A 409 -35.65 -10.09 -0.70
CA GLY A 409 -35.23 -8.87 0.00
C GLY A 409 -34.12 -8.07 -0.69
N ALA A 410 -33.73 -8.41 -1.92
CA ALA A 410 -32.75 -7.64 -2.69
C ALA A 410 -33.22 -6.18 -2.89
N PRO A 411 -32.33 -5.18 -2.70
CA PRO A 411 -32.65 -3.78 -2.98
C PRO A 411 -33.13 -3.56 -4.43
N ALA A 412 -33.97 -2.55 -4.67
CA ALA A 412 -34.56 -2.28 -6.00
C ALA A 412 -33.51 -2.06 -7.13
N GLY A 413 -32.29 -1.66 -6.77
CA GLY A 413 -31.16 -1.47 -7.69
C GLY A 413 -30.23 -2.68 -7.85
N PHE A 414 -30.50 -3.81 -7.19
CA PHE A 414 -29.60 -4.96 -7.15
C PHE A 414 -29.68 -5.76 -8.45
N LYS A 415 -28.59 -5.75 -9.22
CA LYS A 415 -28.53 -6.42 -10.52
C LYS A 415 -28.22 -7.90 -10.36
N SER A 416 -28.90 -8.76 -11.14
CA SER A 416 -28.55 -10.17 -11.29
C SER A 416 -28.86 -10.67 -12.69
N ALA A 417 -28.17 -11.74 -13.12
CA ALA A 417 -28.39 -12.43 -14.39
C ALA A 417 -28.43 -13.96 -14.18
N PRO A 418 -29.00 -14.75 -15.11
CA PRO A 418 -28.84 -16.20 -15.09
C PRO A 418 -27.36 -16.58 -15.15
N ALA A 419 -26.93 -17.54 -14.34
CA ALA A 419 -25.59 -18.08 -14.38
C ALA A 419 -25.35 -18.82 -15.72
N ARG A 420 -24.24 -18.54 -16.40
CA ARG A 420 -23.87 -19.14 -17.70
C ARG A 420 -22.79 -20.23 -17.56
N TRP A 421 -22.85 -20.99 -16.47
CA TRP A 421 -21.94 -22.11 -16.19
C TRP A 421 -22.74 -23.40 -16.10
N ARG A 422 -22.22 -24.48 -16.72
CA ARG A 422 -22.90 -25.77 -16.74
C ARG A 422 -23.08 -26.36 -15.33
N GLN A 423 -22.10 -26.18 -14.44
CA GLN A 423 -22.17 -26.66 -13.07
C GLN A 423 -23.07 -25.82 -12.15
N PHE A 424 -23.56 -24.67 -12.61
CA PHE A 424 -24.43 -23.77 -11.85
C PHE A 424 -25.75 -23.51 -12.58
N ASP A 425 -26.26 -24.53 -13.27
CA ASP A 425 -27.53 -24.42 -13.99
C ASP A 425 -28.67 -24.07 -13.03
N GLY A 426 -29.59 -23.21 -13.47
CA GLY A 426 -30.66 -22.65 -12.64
C GLY A 426 -30.26 -21.61 -11.58
N LYS A 427 -28.96 -21.35 -11.37
CA LYS A 427 -28.47 -20.35 -10.41
C LYS A 427 -28.48 -18.92 -10.99
N ARG A 428 -28.33 -17.93 -10.12
CA ARG A 428 -28.15 -16.51 -10.45
C ARG A 428 -26.70 -16.09 -10.28
N TYR A 429 -26.29 -15.07 -11.02
CA TYR A 429 -24.99 -14.44 -10.96
C TYR A 429 -25.14 -12.93 -10.76
N THR A 430 -24.32 -12.38 -9.88
CA THR A 430 -24.15 -10.93 -9.72
C THR A 430 -22.68 -10.57 -9.74
N LEU A 431 -22.36 -9.50 -10.47
CA LEU A 431 -21.09 -8.79 -10.40
C LEU A 431 -21.34 -7.46 -9.69
N GLN A 432 -20.85 -7.32 -8.46
CA GLN A 432 -21.08 -6.13 -7.63
C GLN A 432 -19.77 -5.38 -7.37
N VAL A 433 -19.88 -4.06 -7.20
CA VAL A 433 -18.75 -3.16 -6.97
C VAL A 433 -18.90 -2.46 -5.61
N SER A 434 -17.85 -2.48 -4.79
CA SER A 434 -17.73 -1.65 -3.59
C SER A 434 -17.29 -0.26 -3.99
N VAL A 435 -18.25 0.67 -4.05
CA VAL A 435 -18.01 2.04 -4.53
C VAL A 435 -17.10 2.85 -3.60
N ASP A 436 -17.18 2.60 -2.29
CA ASP A 436 -16.34 3.31 -1.32
C ASP A 436 -14.91 2.76 -1.25
N ASP A 437 -14.65 1.55 -1.74
CA ASP A 437 -13.29 1.00 -1.76
C ASP A 437 -12.62 1.15 -3.14
N CYS A 438 -13.41 1.44 -4.18
CA CYS A 438 -12.92 1.63 -5.53
C CYS A 438 -11.97 2.84 -5.62
N THR A 439 -10.88 2.67 -6.37
CA THR A 439 -9.91 3.75 -6.67
C THR A 439 -10.10 4.36 -8.05
N GLY A 440 -11.09 3.92 -8.83
CA GLY A 440 -11.38 4.42 -10.18
C GLY A 440 -10.26 4.17 -11.21
N CYS A 441 -9.49 3.08 -11.08
CA CYS A 441 -8.33 2.81 -11.95
C CYS A 441 -8.66 2.33 -13.37
N ARG A 442 -9.92 1.96 -13.64
CA ARG A 442 -10.43 1.54 -14.97
C ARG A 442 -9.89 0.22 -15.54
N LEU A 443 -8.93 -0.46 -14.90
CA LEU A 443 -8.41 -1.76 -15.35
C LEU A 443 -9.50 -2.79 -15.68
N CYS A 444 -10.55 -2.86 -14.85
CA CYS A 444 -11.67 -3.79 -15.03
C CYS A 444 -12.49 -3.50 -16.30
N VAL A 445 -12.60 -2.22 -16.68
CA VAL A 445 -13.26 -1.78 -17.91
C VAL A 445 -12.35 -2.05 -19.12
N GLU A 446 -11.08 -1.70 -19.01
CA GLU A 446 -10.11 -1.88 -20.10
C GLU A 446 -9.86 -3.34 -20.46
N VAL A 447 -9.86 -4.26 -19.47
CA VAL A 447 -9.71 -5.70 -19.73
C VAL A 447 -10.99 -6.34 -20.28
N CYS A 448 -12.15 -5.67 -20.18
CA CYS A 448 -13.42 -6.27 -20.55
C CYS A 448 -13.41 -6.64 -22.05
N PRO A 449 -13.54 -7.94 -22.40
CA PRO A 449 -13.42 -8.38 -23.79
C PRO A 449 -14.69 -8.15 -24.62
N VAL A 450 -15.80 -7.79 -23.95
CA VAL A 450 -17.09 -7.58 -24.60
C VAL A 450 -17.21 -6.13 -25.03
N ARG A 451 -17.63 -5.93 -26.28
CA ARG A 451 -18.03 -4.63 -26.84
C ARG A 451 -19.46 -4.74 -27.34
N ASP A 452 -20.26 -3.70 -27.12
CA ASP A 452 -21.57 -3.60 -27.72
C ASP A 452 -21.42 -3.53 -29.25
N LYS A 453 -22.27 -4.27 -29.98
CA LYS A 453 -22.25 -4.29 -31.45
C LYS A 453 -22.75 -2.97 -32.04
N SER A 454 -23.62 -2.26 -31.33
CA SER A 454 -24.22 -0.98 -31.73
C SER A 454 -23.37 0.22 -31.31
N GLU A 455 -22.62 0.11 -30.20
CA GLU A 455 -21.75 1.17 -29.69
C GLU A 455 -20.40 0.59 -29.24
N THR A 456 -19.40 0.60 -30.12
CA THR A 456 -18.11 -0.10 -29.88
C THR A 456 -17.31 0.39 -28.68
N ARG A 457 -17.62 1.59 -28.15
CA ARG A 457 -17.02 2.13 -26.92
C ARG A 457 -17.69 1.59 -25.65
N ARG A 458 -18.94 1.17 -25.74
CA ARG A 458 -19.69 0.58 -24.63
C ARG A 458 -19.28 -0.87 -24.42
N ARG A 459 -18.96 -1.22 -23.18
CA ARG A 459 -18.56 -2.57 -22.77
C ARG A 459 -19.58 -3.15 -21.79
N ALA A 460 -19.38 -4.39 -21.35
CA ALA A 460 -20.22 -5.01 -20.33
C ALA A 460 -20.03 -4.41 -18.91
N ILE A 461 -19.07 -3.49 -18.76
CA ILE A 461 -18.82 -2.72 -17.55
C ILE A 461 -18.21 -1.38 -17.95
N ASN A 462 -18.72 -0.26 -17.43
CA ASN A 462 -18.34 1.09 -17.87
C ASN A 462 -18.14 2.01 -16.68
N MET A 463 -17.29 3.04 -16.81
CA MET A 463 -17.08 4.01 -15.73
C MET A 463 -18.24 5.01 -15.71
N GLU A 464 -18.82 5.24 -14.53
CA GLU A 464 -19.88 6.22 -14.30
C GLU A 464 -19.53 7.12 -13.11
N PRO A 465 -19.98 8.40 -13.10
CA PRO A 465 -19.87 9.26 -11.93
C PRO A 465 -20.46 8.60 -10.69
N VAL A 466 -19.70 8.58 -9.57
CA VAL A 466 -20.12 7.86 -8.37
C VAL A 466 -21.26 8.55 -7.62
N GLU A 467 -21.32 9.88 -7.66
CA GLU A 467 -22.18 10.67 -6.77
C GLU A 467 -23.67 10.32 -6.88
N PRO A 468 -24.27 10.21 -8.09
CA PRO A 468 -25.70 9.89 -8.22
C PRO A 468 -26.06 8.46 -7.83
N ILE A 469 -25.08 7.56 -7.72
CA ILE A 469 -25.29 6.12 -7.53
C ILE A 469 -24.75 5.61 -6.19
N ARG A 470 -24.01 6.43 -5.44
CA ARG A 470 -23.22 6.00 -4.28
C ARG A 470 -24.05 5.28 -3.22
N GLU A 471 -25.13 5.89 -2.75
CA GLU A 471 -25.95 5.30 -1.69
C GLU A 471 -26.63 4.00 -2.14
N ARG A 472 -27.19 3.98 -3.36
CA ARG A 472 -27.76 2.76 -3.96
C ARG A 472 -26.72 1.63 -4.02
N GLU A 473 -25.51 1.91 -4.51
CA GLU A 473 -24.48 0.88 -4.62
C GLU A 473 -23.89 0.45 -3.28
N ARG A 474 -23.97 1.29 -2.22
CA ARG A 474 -23.66 0.87 -0.85
C ARG A 474 -24.66 -0.16 -0.33
N GLU A 475 -25.95 0.08 -0.54
CA GLU A 475 -27.00 -0.87 -0.18
C GLU A 475 -26.85 -2.18 -0.97
N ASN A 476 -26.62 -2.09 -2.28
CA ASN A 476 -26.35 -3.25 -3.12
C ASN A 476 -25.10 -4.03 -2.65
N TRP A 477 -24.03 -3.34 -2.25
CA TRP A 477 -22.82 -3.98 -1.75
C TRP A 477 -23.06 -4.69 -0.41
N ARG A 478 -23.80 -4.08 0.53
CA ARG A 478 -24.16 -4.71 1.81
C ARG A 478 -24.95 -6.00 1.58
N PHE A 479 -26.00 -5.94 0.76
CA PHE A 479 -26.77 -7.13 0.40
C PHE A 479 -25.91 -8.19 -0.31
N PHE A 480 -25.03 -7.77 -1.23
CA PHE A 480 -24.09 -8.69 -1.87
C PHE A 480 -23.16 -9.40 -0.87
N ASP A 481 -22.70 -8.72 0.18
CA ASP A 481 -21.78 -9.28 1.18
C ASP A 481 -22.45 -10.40 1.99
N GLU A 482 -23.77 -10.28 2.25
CA GLU A 482 -24.58 -11.28 2.96
C GLU A 482 -24.71 -12.60 2.19
N ILE A 483 -24.79 -12.55 0.86
CA ILE A 483 -24.83 -13.75 0.00
C ILE A 483 -23.54 -14.56 0.20
N PRO A 484 -23.59 -15.87 0.53
CA PRO A 484 -22.39 -16.69 0.67
C PRO A 484 -21.62 -16.81 -0.66
N ALA A 485 -20.28 -16.83 -0.57
CA ALA A 485 -19.46 -17.25 -1.70
C ALA A 485 -19.68 -18.76 -1.95
N PRO A 486 -19.53 -19.24 -3.21
CA PRO A 486 -19.55 -20.67 -3.48
C PRO A 486 -18.51 -21.42 -2.65
N GLU A 487 -18.84 -22.64 -2.25
CA GLU A 487 -17.92 -23.52 -1.54
C GLU A 487 -16.67 -23.79 -2.40
N ARG A 488 -15.50 -23.85 -1.76
CA ARG A 488 -14.21 -24.03 -2.47
C ARG A 488 -14.16 -25.32 -3.28
N GLN A 489 -14.83 -26.37 -2.82
CA GLN A 489 -14.93 -27.67 -3.50
C GLN A 489 -15.84 -27.64 -4.73
N SER A 490 -16.73 -26.64 -4.84
CA SER A 490 -17.69 -26.52 -5.95
C SER A 490 -17.12 -25.79 -7.18
N VAL A 491 -15.93 -25.19 -7.07
CA VAL A 491 -15.28 -24.45 -8.15
C VAL A 491 -14.13 -25.23 -8.78
N ALA A 492 -13.98 -25.13 -10.10
CA ALA A 492 -12.83 -25.72 -10.78
C ALA A 492 -11.58 -24.83 -10.59
N ALA A 493 -10.65 -25.28 -9.76
CA ALA A 493 -9.43 -24.52 -9.43
C ALA A 493 -8.55 -24.19 -10.66
N ASP A 494 -8.64 -24.97 -11.74
CA ASP A 494 -7.88 -24.78 -12.98
C ASP A 494 -8.54 -23.80 -13.98
N LYS A 495 -9.74 -23.28 -13.68
CA LYS A 495 -10.47 -22.34 -14.54
C LYS A 495 -10.43 -20.93 -13.97
N VAL A 496 -9.85 -20.00 -14.73
CA VAL A 496 -9.76 -18.57 -14.37
C VAL A 496 -11.10 -18.00 -13.91
N LYS A 497 -12.17 -18.23 -14.68
CA LYS A 497 -13.50 -17.68 -14.39
C LYS A 497 -14.12 -18.24 -13.09
N ASP A 498 -13.80 -19.49 -12.73
CA ASP A 498 -14.35 -20.17 -11.56
C ASP A 498 -13.62 -19.74 -10.29
N VAL A 499 -12.29 -19.62 -10.35
CA VAL A 499 -11.47 -19.08 -9.22
C VAL A 499 -11.90 -17.67 -8.83
N GLN A 500 -12.43 -16.87 -9.76
CA GLN A 500 -12.92 -15.52 -9.44
C GLN A 500 -14.23 -15.49 -8.64
N LEU A 501 -14.87 -16.64 -8.41
CA LEU A 501 -16.00 -16.77 -7.49
C LEU A 501 -15.55 -16.99 -6.04
N LEU A 502 -14.29 -17.37 -5.82
CA LEU A 502 -13.72 -17.54 -4.49
C LEU A 502 -13.53 -16.18 -3.81
N GLU A 503 -13.77 -16.17 -2.50
CA GLU A 503 -13.56 -14.99 -1.66
C GLU A 503 -12.08 -14.56 -1.69
N PRO A 504 -11.78 -13.30 -2.08
CA PRO A 504 -10.42 -12.78 -2.00
C PRO A 504 -10.05 -12.42 -0.56
N LEU A 505 -8.97 -12.99 -0.04
CA LEU A 505 -8.46 -12.69 1.31
C LEU A 505 -7.33 -11.65 1.32
N PHE A 506 -7.19 -10.92 0.22
CA PHE A 506 -6.38 -9.71 0.11
C PHE A 506 -7.24 -8.61 -0.54
N GLU A 507 -7.74 -7.68 0.28
CA GLU A 507 -8.77 -6.73 -0.13
C GLU A 507 -8.49 -5.29 0.33
N PHE A 508 -8.86 -4.31 -0.51
CA PHE A 508 -8.88 -2.88 -0.17
C PHE A 508 -7.52 -2.30 0.30
N SER A 509 -6.43 -2.80 -0.27
CA SER A 509 -5.07 -2.38 0.10
C SER A 509 -4.78 -0.88 -0.14
N GLY A 510 -3.73 -0.36 0.50
CA GLY A 510 -3.22 0.99 0.29
C GLY A 510 -2.44 1.20 -1.03
N ALA A 511 -2.48 0.24 -1.95
CA ALA A 511 -1.70 0.26 -3.19
C ALA A 511 -2.18 1.34 -4.18
N CYS A 512 -1.34 1.66 -5.16
CA CYS A 512 -1.67 2.62 -6.22
C CYS A 512 -2.96 2.24 -6.97
N ALA A 513 -3.70 3.24 -7.47
CA ALA A 513 -4.78 3.00 -8.41
C ALA A 513 -4.20 2.33 -9.68
N GLY A 514 -4.61 1.08 -9.94
CA GLY A 514 -4.05 0.31 -11.05
C GLY A 514 -2.71 -0.35 -10.72
N CYS A 515 -2.45 -0.72 -9.46
CA CYS A 515 -1.20 -1.40 -9.10
C CYS A 515 -1.08 -2.78 -9.78
N GLY A 516 0.06 -3.05 -10.42
CA GLY A 516 0.32 -4.32 -11.10
C GLY A 516 0.72 -5.48 -10.18
N GLU A 517 0.99 -5.24 -8.90
CA GLU A 517 1.43 -6.26 -7.95
C GLU A 517 0.25 -7.01 -7.29
N THR A 518 -0.70 -6.24 -6.75
CA THR A 518 -1.80 -6.75 -5.92
C THR A 518 -2.75 -7.77 -6.58
N PRO A 519 -3.00 -7.78 -7.91
CA PRO A 519 -3.79 -8.86 -8.53
C PRO A 519 -3.19 -10.25 -8.32
N TYR A 520 -1.85 -10.37 -8.23
CA TYR A 520 -1.18 -11.64 -7.97
C TYR A 520 -1.35 -12.09 -6.52
N LEU A 521 -1.27 -11.18 -5.55
CA LEU A 521 -1.53 -11.49 -4.13
C LEU A 521 -3.01 -11.87 -3.92
N LYS A 522 -3.93 -11.16 -4.56
CA LYS A 522 -5.35 -11.52 -4.56
C LYS A 522 -5.55 -12.94 -5.09
N LEU A 523 -4.94 -13.28 -6.23
CA LEU A 523 -5.02 -14.64 -6.78
C LEU A 523 -4.45 -15.69 -5.83
N MET A 524 -3.26 -15.45 -5.26
CA MET A 524 -2.63 -16.31 -4.25
C MET A 524 -3.58 -16.59 -3.08
N THR A 525 -4.20 -15.54 -2.54
CA THR A 525 -5.11 -15.69 -1.39
C THR A 525 -6.44 -16.35 -1.73
N GLN A 526 -6.97 -16.17 -2.95
CA GLN A 526 -8.16 -16.91 -3.40
C GLN A 526 -7.86 -18.41 -3.47
N LEU A 527 -6.67 -18.79 -3.95
CA LEU A 527 -6.27 -20.18 -4.11
C LEU A 527 -5.83 -20.85 -2.81
N PHE A 528 -5.10 -20.17 -1.92
CA PHE A 528 -4.42 -20.82 -0.79
C PHE A 528 -4.57 -20.09 0.54
N GLY A 529 -5.29 -18.96 0.56
CA GLY A 529 -5.26 -18.01 1.67
C GLY A 529 -5.79 -18.54 2.99
N ASP A 530 -6.70 -19.51 2.99
CA ASP A 530 -7.27 -20.13 4.18
C ASP A 530 -6.26 -21.04 4.95
N ARG A 531 -5.07 -21.26 4.38
CA ARG A 531 -3.97 -22.03 4.98
C ARG A 531 -2.58 -21.43 4.71
N ALA A 532 -2.52 -20.16 4.28
CA ALA A 532 -1.28 -19.50 3.91
C ALA A 532 -0.54 -18.90 5.12
N LEU A 533 0.77 -19.07 5.14
CA LEU A 533 1.71 -18.28 5.95
C LEU A 533 2.52 -17.40 5.00
N VAL A 534 2.56 -16.09 5.23
CA VAL A 534 3.18 -15.14 4.31
C VAL A 534 4.34 -14.42 5.01
N ALA A 535 5.57 -14.75 4.58
CA ALA A 535 6.77 -13.97 4.85
C ALA A 535 6.92 -12.91 3.75
N ASN A 536 6.83 -11.64 4.11
CA ASN A 536 6.85 -10.54 3.15
C ASN A 536 8.09 -9.65 3.32
N ALA A 537 8.88 -9.48 2.27
CA ALA A 537 10.04 -8.60 2.26
C ALA A 537 9.60 -7.13 2.36
N THR A 538 10.44 -6.29 2.97
CA THR A 538 10.19 -4.85 2.99
C THR A 538 10.20 -4.27 1.57
N GLY A 539 9.14 -3.55 1.20
CA GLY A 539 8.96 -3.03 -0.15
C GLY A 539 7.54 -2.52 -0.39
N CYS A 540 7.12 -2.36 -1.64
CA CYS A 540 5.72 -1.99 -1.93
C CYS A 540 4.73 -2.94 -1.24
N SER A 541 4.99 -4.26 -1.32
CA SER A 541 4.15 -5.31 -0.78
C SER A 541 3.98 -5.25 0.73
N SER A 542 5.03 -4.91 1.48
CA SER A 542 4.87 -4.69 2.93
C SER A 542 4.16 -3.37 3.25
N ILE A 543 4.37 -2.32 2.44
CA ILE A 543 3.68 -1.04 2.67
C ILE A 543 2.18 -1.15 2.42
N TYR A 544 1.73 -1.59 1.25
CA TYR A 544 0.28 -1.71 1.03
C TYR A 544 -0.32 -2.93 1.75
N GLY A 545 0.50 -3.90 2.18
CA GLY A 545 0.10 -5.13 2.84
C GLY A 545 0.10 -5.08 4.36
N GLY A 546 0.79 -4.15 5.00
CA GLY A 546 0.92 -4.12 6.47
C GLY A 546 1.13 -2.74 7.06
N ASN A 547 0.91 -1.66 6.30
CA ASN A 547 1.00 -0.31 6.84
C ASN A 547 -0.23 0.05 7.67
N LEU A 548 -0.03 0.17 8.98
CA LEU A 548 -1.04 0.57 9.95
C LEU A 548 -1.66 1.93 9.58
N PRO A 549 -2.97 2.13 9.85
CA PRO A 549 -3.76 1.38 10.82
C PRO A 549 -4.63 0.26 10.23
N THR A 550 -4.57 0.02 8.91
CA THR A 550 -5.40 -0.99 8.23
C THR A 550 -4.54 -1.98 7.46
N THR A 551 -4.91 -3.26 7.51
CA THR A 551 -4.28 -4.35 6.77
C THR A 551 -5.29 -5.01 5.81
N PRO A 552 -4.89 -5.31 4.56
CA PRO A 552 -5.73 -5.96 3.56
C PRO A 552 -5.84 -7.47 3.69
N TRP A 553 -5.00 -8.12 4.51
CA TRP A 553 -5.03 -9.57 4.72
C TRP A 553 -6.27 -9.93 5.53
N SER A 554 -7.27 -10.55 4.90
CA SER A 554 -8.59 -10.81 5.48
C SER A 554 -8.75 -12.28 5.89
N VAL A 555 -9.92 -12.61 6.42
CA VAL A 555 -10.31 -13.98 6.80
C VAL A 555 -11.61 -14.37 6.12
N ASP A 556 -11.75 -15.66 5.82
CA ASP A 556 -12.99 -16.25 5.32
C ASP A 556 -14.07 -16.26 6.42
N ARG A 557 -15.30 -16.68 6.05
CA ARG A 557 -16.42 -16.83 7.01
C ARG A 557 -16.15 -17.83 8.15
N SER A 558 -15.14 -18.68 8.04
CA SER A 558 -14.69 -19.59 9.10
C SER A 558 -13.60 -18.99 9.99
N GLY A 559 -13.23 -17.73 9.79
CA GLY A 559 -12.18 -17.03 10.53
C GLY A 559 -10.76 -17.41 10.10
N ARG A 560 -10.57 -18.06 8.95
CA ARG A 560 -9.26 -18.48 8.44
C ARG A 560 -8.78 -17.54 7.35
N GLY A 561 -7.50 -17.20 7.38
CA GLY A 561 -6.89 -16.39 6.35
C GLY A 561 -5.37 -16.38 6.46
N PRO A 562 -4.69 -15.62 5.59
CA PRO A 562 -3.24 -15.57 5.58
C PRO A 562 -2.71 -15.02 6.91
N ALA A 563 -1.81 -15.77 7.55
CA ALA A 563 -0.99 -15.21 8.62
C ALA A 563 0.19 -14.48 7.99
N TRP A 564 0.22 -13.16 8.12
CA TRP A 564 1.20 -12.30 7.44
C TRP A 564 2.22 -11.73 8.42
N SER A 565 3.48 -11.70 8.01
CA SER A 565 4.54 -11.00 8.75
C SER A 565 5.60 -10.43 7.82
N ASN A 566 6.17 -9.30 8.22
CA ASN A 566 7.33 -8.67 7.59
C ASN A 566 8.45 -8.58 8.63
N SER A 567 9.54 -9.33 8.40
CA SER A 567 10.77 -9.23 9.19
C SER A 567 11.57 -8.01 8.72
N LEU A 568 12.53 -8.19 7.79
CA LEU A 568 13.35 -7.11 7.24
C LEU A 568 13.29 -7.10 5.71
N PHE A 569 14.16 -6.29 5.10
CA PHE A 569 14.26 -6.20 3.64
C PHE A 569 15.12 -7.34 3.08
N GLU A 570 16.19 -7.68 3.79
CA GLU A 570 17.28 -8.56 3.38
C GLU A 570 17.04 -10.04 3.70
N ASP A 571 16.25 -10.36 4.73
CA ASP A 571 16.17 -11.71 5.34
C ASP A 571 14.90 -12.49 4.97
N ASN A 572 14.09 -12.00 4.04
CA ASN A 572 12.74 -12.51 3.85
C ASN A 572 12.69 -13.97 3.39
N ALA A 573 13.70 -14.44 2.64
CA ALA A 573 13.73 -15.82 2.20
C ALA A 573 13.96 -16.74 3.40
N GLU A 574 14.97 -16.41 4.22
CA GLU A 574 15.37 -17.10 5.42
C GLU A 574 14.26 -17.07 6.47
N PHE A 575 13.54 -15.95 6.57
CA PHE A 575 12.38 -15.80 7.44
C PHE A 575 11.25 -16.76 7.05
N GLY A 576 10.93 -16.85 5.75
CA GLY A 576 9.96 -17.82 5.23
C GLY A 576 10.41 -19.27 5.39
N LEU A 577 11.71 -19.55 5.21
CA LEU A 577 12.28 -20.86 5.52
C LEU A 577 12.11 -21.20 7.01
N GLY A 578 12.33 -20.24 7.91
CA GLY A 578 12.06 -20.41 9.34
C GLY A 578 10.60 -20.78 9.63
N MET A 579 9.63 -20.15 8.94
CA MET A 579 8.21 -20.53 9.04
C MET A 579 7.98 -21.98 8.59
N ARG A 580 8.58 -22.40 7.47
CA ARG A 580 8.48 -23.78 6.94
C ARG A 580 9.03 -24.81 7.93
N LEU A 581 10.23 -24.58 8.44
CA LEU A 581 10.86 -25.47 9.42
C LEU A 581 10.03 -25.57 10.70
N ALA A 582 9.46 -24.45 11.17
CA ALA A 582 8.60 -24.43 12.34
C ALA A 582 7.32 -25.27 12.14
N VAL A 583 6.61 -25.09 11.02
CA VAL A 583 5.38 -25.86 10.78
C VAL A 583 5.64 -27.34 10.49
N ASP A 584 6.78 -27.70 9.89
CA ASP A 584 7.16 -29.12 9.77
C ASP A 584 7.47 -29.75 11.12
N HIS A 585 8.18 -29.04 11.98
CA HIS A 585 8.47 -29.52 13.32
C HIS A 585 7.18 -29.72 14.13
N GLN A 586 6.27 -28.74 14.11
CA GLN A 586 4.95 -28.84 14.76
C GLN A 586 4.14 -30.03 14.22
N ALA A 587 4.12 -30.23 12.90
CA ALA A 587 3.40 -31.35 12.29
C ALA A 587 4.01 -32.70 12.67
N ARG A 588 5.35 -32.82 12.71
CA ARG A 588 6.04 -34.03 13.19
C ARG A 588 5.70 -34.32 14.65
N TYR A 589 5.78 -33.30 15.52
CA TYR A 589 5.45 -33.44 16.93
C TYR A 589 4.00 -33.86 17.15
N ALA A 590 3.05 -33.24 16.43
CA ALA A 590 1.64 -33.64 16.47
C ALA A 590 1.44 -35.10 16.07
N ARG A 591 2.12 -35.59 15.02
CA ARG A 591 2.05 -36.99 14.58
C ARG A 591 2.66 -37.96 15.60
N GLU A 592 3.69 -37.57 16.33
CA GLU A 592 4.24 -38.38 17.42
C GLU A 592 3.25 -38.50 18.59
N LEU A 593 2.67 -37.37 19.01
CA LEU A 593 1.68 -37.34 20.09
C LEU A 593 0.40 -38.11 19.72
N LEU A 594 -0.06 -38.05 18.46
CA LEU A 594 -1.17 -38.87 17.96
C LEU A 594 -0.93 -40.37 18.18
N ARG A 595 0.31 -40.84 17.98
CA ARG A 595 0.66 -42.25 18.19
C ARG A 595 0.71 -42.61 19.67
N ARG A 596 1.20 -41.72 20.54
CA ARG A 596 1.25 -41.94 22.00
C ARG A 596 -0.15 -41.95 22.61
N LEU A 597 -1.02 -41.06 22.16
CA LEU A 597 -2.41 -40.94 22.63
C LEU A 597 -3.39 -41.85 21.88
N ARG A 598 -2.89 -42.82 21.12
CA ARG A 598 -3.69 -43.75 20.31
C ARG A 598 -4.77 -44.49 21.10
N GLY A 599 -4.46 -44.95 22.31
CA GLY A 599 -5.44 -45.61 23.18
C GLY A 599 -6.57 -44.68 23.64
N ARG A 600 -6.33 -43.36 23.66
CA ARG A 600 -7.31 -42.34 24.05
C ARG A 600 -8.13 -41.82 22.87
N ILE A 601 -7.48 -41.63 21.71
CA ILE A 601 -8.08 -41.04 20.50
C ILE A 601 -8.83 -42.10 19.68
N GLY A 602 -8.35 -43.35 19.70
CA GLY A 602 -8.88 -44.45 18.90
C GLY A 602 -8.07 -44.68 17.62
N GLU A 603 -7.84 -45.96 17.31
CA GLU A 603 -6.98 -46.42 16.21
C GLU A 603 -7.40 -45.85 14.84
N ARG A 604 -8.72 -45.87 14.56
CA ARG A 604 -9.27 -45.41 13.28
C ARG A 604 -8.95 -43.94 13.01
N LEU A 605 -9.27 -43.05 13.96
CA LEU A 605 -9.06 -41.61 13.78
C LEU A 605 -7.57 -41.26 13.68
N VAL A 606 -6.71 -41.95 14.45
CA VAL A 606 -5.26 -41.79 14.34
C VAL A 606 -4.77 -42.18 12.94
N ALA A 607 -5.19 -43.32 12.39
CA ALA A 607 -4.82 -43.73 11.04
C ALA A 607 -5.30 -42.71 9.99
N GLU A 608 -6.57 -42.32 10.06
CA GLU A 608 -7.16 -41.33 9.13
C GLU A 608 -6.49 -39.95 9.19
N LEU A 609 -6.03 -39.50 10.37
CA LEU A 609 -5.28 -38.25 10.53
C LEU A 609 -3.87 -38.32 9.95
N LEU A 610 -3.20 -39.48 10.06
CA LEU A 610 -1.82 -39.68 9.63
C LEU A 610 -1.70 -39.89 8.12
N GLU A 611 -2.69 -40.54 7.50
CA GLU A 611 -2.67 -40.98 6.11
C GLU A 611 -3.52 -40.10 5.17
N ALA A 612 -4.04 -38.97 5.69
CA ALA A 612 -4.91 -38.08 4.92
C ALA A 612 -4.24 -37.51 3.67
N ASP A 613 -4.84 -37.76 2.50
CA ASP A 613 -4.55 -37.01 1.28
C ASP A 613 -5.12 -35.58 1.39
N GLN A 614 -4.23 -34.60 1.26
CA GLN A 614 -4.52 -33.17 1.34
C GLN A 614 -4.17 -32.44 0.04
N SER A 615 -4.01 -33.16 -1.08
CA SER A 615 -3.69 -32.60 -2.39
C SER A 615 -4.86 -31.83 -3.05
N THR A 616 -6.07 -31.96 -2.50
CA THR A 616 -7.29 -31.32 -3.02
C THR A 616 -8.03 -30.54 -1.92
N GLU A 617 -8.87 -29.58 -2.34
CA GLU A 617 -9.75 -28.83 -1.42
C GLU A 617 -10.69 -29.72 -0.59
N ALA A 618 -11.16 -30.83 -1.18
CA ALA A 618 -11.97 -31.82 -0.47
C ALA A 618 -11.15 -32.58 0.59
N GLY A 619 -9.91 -32.98 0.26
CA GLY A 619 -9.00 -33.64 1.20
C GLY A 619 -8.64 -32.74 2.39
N ILE A 620 -8.36 -31.45 2.13
CA ILE A 620 -8.09 -30.46 3.18
C ILE A 620 -9.31 -30.25 4.07
N ALA A 621 -10.51 -30.17 3.51
CA ALA A 621 -11.75 -30.04 4.29
C ALA A 621 -11.99 -31.26 5.18
N ALA A 622 -11.84 -32.47 4.64
CA ALA A 622 -11.95 -33.70 5.43
C ALA A 622 -10.91 -33.76 6.55
N GLN A 623 -9.67 -33.33 6.30
CA GLN A 623 -8.65 -33.29 7.35
C GLN A 623 -9.00 -32.30 8.46
N ARG A 624 -9.60 -31.15 8.12
CA ARG A 624 -10.07 -30.18 9.12
C ARG A 624 -11.16 -30.75 10.01
N GLU A 625 -12.08 -31.54 9.45
CA GLU A 625 -13.13 -32.23 10.22
C GLU A 625 -12.52 -33.24 11.20
N ARG A 626 -11.52 -34.03 10.75
CA ARG A 626 -10.79 -34.96 11.63
C ARG A 626 -10.04 -34.24 12.75
N VAL A 627 -9.39 -33.11 12.44
CA VAL A 627 -8.70 -32.29 13.47
C VAL A 627 -9.70 -31.67 14.44
N ALA A 628 -10.88 -31.26 13.99
CA ALA A 628 -11.94 -30.77 14.87
C ALA A 628 -12.49 -31.89 15.77
N GLU A 629 -12.64 -33.11 15.26
CA GLU A 629 -12.97 -34.30 16.06
C GLU A 629 -11.90 -34.60 17.12
N LEU A 630 -10.63 -34.60 16.73
CA LEU A 630 -9.49 -34.76 17.64
C LEU A 630 -9.53 -33.76 18.78
N LYS A 631 -9.69 -32.47 18.46
CA LYS A 631 -9.75 -31.39 19.47
C LYS A 631 -10.91 -31.57 20.44
N ARG A 632 -12.08 -32.01 19.95
CA ARG A 632 -13.24 -32.31 20.81
C ARG A 632 -12.98 -33.47 21.77
N LEU A 633 -12.33 -34.55 21.30
CA LEU A 633 -11.99 -35.71 22.13
C LEU A 633 -10.99 -35.38 23.25
N LEU A 634 -10.06 -34.46 22.99
CA LEU A 634 -9.00 -34.08 23.93
C LEU A 634 -9.34 -32.87 24.82
N ALA A 635 -10.43 -32.15 24.57
CA ALA A 635 -10.73 -30.87 25.25
C ALA A 635 -10.76 -30.94 26.79
N GLY A 636 -11.11 -32.09 27.37
CA GLY A 636 -11.13 -32.32 28.83
C GLY A 636 -9.92 -33.09 29.37
N ASP A 637 -8.93 -33.38 28.54
CA ASP A 637 -7.73 -34.12 28.92
C ASP A 637 -6.60 -33.14 29.30
N HIS A 638 -6.18 -33.17 30.55
CA HIS A 638 -5.16 -32.27 31.09
C HIS A 638 -3.77 -32.91 31.18
N SER A 639 -3.58 -34.10 30.60
CA SER A 639 -2.24 -34.69 30.49
C SER A 639 -1.31 -33.78 29.69
N PRO A 640 0.01 -33.78 29.97
CA PRO A 640 0.98 -33.01 29.19
C PRO A 640 0.87 -33.27 27.68
N ASP A 641 0.84 -34.54 27.27
CA ASP A 641 0.74 -34.92 25.85
C ASP A 641 -0.55 -34.41 25.18
N ALA A 642 -1.70 -34.44 25.87
CA ALA A 642 -2.95 -33.94 25.30
C ALA A 642 -2.94 -32.41 25.16
N ARG A 643 -2.39 -31.69 26.15
CA ARG A 643 -2.24 -30.22 26.08
C ARG A 643 -1.32 -29.81 24.94
N ASP A 644 -0.19 -30.50 24.81
CA ASP A 644 0.76 -30.25 23.72
C ASP A 644 0.14 -30.57 22.36
N LEU A 645 -0.56 -31.70 22.22
CA LEU A 645 -1.22 -32.06 20.97
C LEU A 645 -2.31 -31.05 20.62
N LEU A 646 -3.11 -30.58 21.57
CA LEU A 646 -4.10 -29.53 21.34
C LEU A 646 -3.47 -28.23 20.83
N ALA A 647 -2.29 -27.86 21.33
CA ALA A 647 -1.57 -26.67 20.91
C ALA A 647 -1.02 -26.76 19.48
N VAL A 648 -0.67 -27.97 19.00
CA VAL A 648 -0.09 -28.18 17.66
C VAL A 648 -0.99 -28.93 16.67
N ALA A 649 -2.21 -29.33 17.06
CA ALA A 649 -3.10 -30.14 16.24
C ALA A 649 -3.42 -29.50 14.88
N ASP A 650 -3.48 -28.18 14.81
CA ASP A 650 -3.71 -27.44 13.56
C ASP A 650 -2.57 -27.60 12.55
N ALA A 651 -1.38 -28.04 12.98
CA ALA A 651 -0.27 -28.35 12.06
C ALA A 651 -0.47 -29.68 11.31
N LEU A 652 -1.50 -30.47 11.65
CA LEU A 652 -1.89 -31.67 10.88
C LEU A 652 -2.59 -31.31 9.55
N VAL A 653 -3.08 -30.08 9.43
CA VAL A 653 -3.58 -29.51 8.17
C VAL A 653 -2.40 -28.87 7.42
N ALA A 654 -2.21 -29.26 6.16
CA ALA A 654 -1.11 -28.77 5.33
C ALA A 654 -1.11 -27.24 5.24
N ARG A 655 0.06 -26.62 5.48
CA ARG A 655 0.27 -25.17 5.38
C ARG A 655 0.98 -24.81 4.09
N SER A 656 0.56 -23.69 3.49
CA SER A 656 1.18 -23.14 2.28
C SER A 656 2.08 -21.97 2.69
N VAL A 657 3.40 -22.14 2.66
CA VAL A 657 4.36 -21.08 3.02
C VAL A 657 4.68 -20.26 1.77
N TRP A 658 4.39 -18.96 1.82
CA TRP A 658 4.61 -18.00 0.74
C TRP A 658 5.63 -16.94 1.15
N ILE A 659 6.65 -16.76 0.32
CA ILE A 659 7.72 -15.78 0.47
C ILE A 659 7.52 -14.72 -0.61
N VAL A 660 7.00 -13.56 -0.22
CA VAL A 660 6.57 -12.49 -1.13
C VAL A 660 7.55 -11.33 -1.08
N GLY A 661 7.99 -10.82 -2.23
CA GLY A 661 8.80 -9.61 -2.26
C GLY A 661 8.96 -9.01 -3.65
N GLY A 662 9.44 -7.76 -3.70
CA GLY A 662 9.70 -7.07 -4.97
C GLY A 662 11.05 -7.44 -5.58
N ASP A 663 11.31 -6.92 -6.78
CA ASP A 663 12.57 -7.17 -7.48
C ASP A 663 13.82 -6.70 -6.72
N GLY A 664 13.74 -5.58 -6.00
CA GLY A 664 14.87 -5.10 -5.19
C GLY A 664 15.27 -6.01 -4.03
N TRP A 665 14.35 -6.84 -3.54
CA TRP A 665 14.70 -7.88 -2.59
C TRP A 665 15.35 -9.05 -3.32
N ALA A 666 14.63 -9.66 -4.26
CA ALA A 666 15.00 -10.93 -4.87
C ALA A 666 16.25 -10.85 -5.76
N TYR A 667 16.48 -9.73 -6.44
CA TYR A 667 17.60 -9.59 -7.36
C TYR A 667 18.83 -9.01 -6.67
N ASP A 668 18.64 -8.19 -5.64
CA ASP A 668 19.68 -7.38 -5.00
C ASP A 668 19.98 -7.82 -3.56
N ILE A 669 19.33 -7.21 -2.57
CA ILE A 669 19.77 -7.29 -1.17
C ILE A 669 19.54 -8.67 -0.54
N GLY A 670 18.42 -9.32 -0.87
CA GLY A 670 18.04 -10.63 -0.33
C GLY A 670 18.37 -11.78 -1.27
N TYR A 671 19.12 -11.55 -2.36
CA TYR A 671 19.42 -12.60 -3.33
C TYR A 671 20.25 -13.74 -2.72
N GLY A 672 21.21 -13.44 -1.84
CA GLY A 672 22.03 -14.48 -1.19
C GLY A 672 21.19 -15.42 -0.33
N GLY A 673 20.24 -14.87 0.44
CA GLY A 673 19.27 -15.65 1.19
C GLY A 673 18.31 -16.43 0.30
N LEU A 674 17.77 -15.78 -0.73
CA LEU A 674 16.89 -16.42 -1.71
C LEU A 674 17.56 -17.63 -2.38
N ASP A 675 18.80 -17.45 -2.85
CA ASP A 675 19.59 -18.52 -3.47
C ASP A 675 19.79 -19.71 -2.52
N HIS A 676 20.12 -19.45 -1.26
CA HIS A 676 20.24 -20.49 -0.23
C HIS A 676 18.93 -21.24 0.02
N VAL A 677 17.80 -20.53 0.09
CA VAL A 677 16.48 -21.14 0.29
C VAL A 677 16.07 -21.99 -0.92
N LEU A 678 16.33 -21.52 -2.14
CA LEU A 678 16.11 -22.31 -3.35
C LEU A 678 16.96 -23.58 -3.36
N ALA A 679 18.22 -23.51 -2.91
CA ALA A 679 19.12 -24.65 -2.83
C ALA A 679 18.73 -25.67 -1.75
N SER A 680 17.99 -25.26 -0.72
CA SER A 680 17.65 -26.11 0.44
C SER A 680 16.78 -27.33 0.09
N GLY A 681 15.99 -27.26 -0.98
CA GLY A 681 15.00 -28.28 -1.33
C GLY A 681 13.73 -28.26 -0.48
N GLU A 682 13.60 -27.31 0.45
CA GLU A 682 12.43 -27.19 1.32
C GLU A 682 11.19 -26.69 0.57
N ASN A 683 10.00 -27.16 0.98
CA ASN A 683 8.75 -26.83 0.32
C ASN A 683 8.25 -25.43 0.68
N VAL A 684 8.69 -24.44 -0.08
CA VAL A 684 8.29 -23.03 0.01
C VAL A 684 7.93 -22.46 -1.36
N ASN A 685 6.97 -21.54 -1.39
CA ASN A 685 6.55 -20.83 -2.59
C ASN A 685 7.05 -19.39 -2.57
N ILE A 686 7.88 -19.01 -3.53
CA ILE A 686 8.44 -17.66 -3.64
C ILE A 686 7.74 -16.91 -4.77
N LEU A 687 7.17 -15.75 -4.44
CA LEU A 687 6.51 -14.86 -5.38
C LEU A 687 7.29 -13.53 -5.48
N VAL A 688 7.98 -13.35 -6.59
CA VAL A 688 8.71 -12.12 -6.91
C VAL A 688 7.82 -11.21 -7.76
N LEU A 689 7.45 -10.06 -7.19
CA LEU A 689 6.65 -9.01 -7.82
C LEU A 689 7.60 -8.05 -8.54
N ASP A 690 7.96 -8.38 -9.77
CA ASP A 690 9.01 -7.68 -10.52
C ASP A 690 8.47 -6.42 -11.19
N THR A 691 8.78 -5.27 -10.56
CA THR A 691 8.50 -3.94 -11.11
C THR A 691 9.69 -3.34 -11.83
N GLU A 692 10.83 -4.05 -11.83
CA GLU A 692 12.10 -3.67 -12.46
C GLU A 692 12.73 -2.38 -11.93
N VAL A 693 12.31 -1.92 -10.75
CA VAL A 693 12.84 -0.77 -10.02
C VAL A 693 12.48 -0.90 -8.54
N TYR A 694 13.18 -0.18 -7.67
CA TYR A 694 12.76 -0.07 -6.27
C TYR A 694 11.58 0.90 -6.18
N SER A 695 10.39 0.37 -6.45
CA SER A 695 9.15 1.14 -6.57
C SER A 695 8.77 1.88 -5.28
N ASN A 696 9.14 1.36 -4.11
CA ASN A 696 8.82 1.99 -2.82
C ASN A 696 9.61 3.26 -2.53
N THR A 697 10.92 3.22 -2.74
CA THR A 697 11.84 4.30 -2.39
C THR A 697 11.93 5.38 -3.49
N GLY A 698 11.02 5.33 -4.47
CA GLY A 698 10.87 6.33 -5.53
C GLY A 698 11.62 6.00 -6.82
N GLY A 699 11.71 4.72 -7.19
CA GLY A 699 12.15 4.29 -8.52
C GLY A 699 13.67 4.28 -8.72
N GLN A 700 14.40 3.71 -7.77
CA GLN A 700 15.83 3.42 -7.94
C GLN A 700 16.05 2.25 -8.88
N MET A 701 17.19 2.26 -9.57
CA MET A 701 17.68 1.12 -10.33
C MET A 701 17.84 -0.11 -9.43
N SER A 702 17.40 -1.27 -9.92
CA SER A 702 17.70 -2.60 -9.40
C SER A 702 18.51 -3.41 -10.41
N LYS A 703 19.03 -4.58 -10.02
CA LYS A 703 19.57 -5.54 -11.01
C LYS A 703 18.49 -6.10 -11.94
N ALA A 704 17.21 -5.95 -11.59
CA ALA A 704 16.08 -6.28 -12.45
C ALA A 704 15.74 -5.16 -13.46
N THR A 705 16.24 -3.93 -13.28
CA THR A 705 16.03 -2.84 -14.25
C THR A 705 16.60 -3.25 -15.63
N PRO A 706 15.84 -3.06 -16.71
CA PRO A 706 16.28 -3.39 -18.05
C PRO A 706 17.29 -2.35 -18.58
N ARG A 707 18.04 -2.76 -19.59
CA ARG A 707 18.89 -1.83 -20.36
C ARG A 707 18.04 -0.70 -20.93
N ALA A 708 18.65 0.50 -21.05
CA ALA A 708 18.04 1.73 -21.57
C ALA A 708 16.98 2.39 -20.68
N ALA A 709 16.41 1.69 -19.70
CA ALA A 709 15.46 2.32 -18.78
C ALA A 709 16.17 3.32 -17.86
N VAL A 710 15.53 4.47 -17.68
CA VAL A 710 15.94 5.54 -16.78
C VAL A 710 15.30 5.32 -15.41
N ALA A 711 16.14 5.35 -14.38
CA ALA A 711 15.77 5.27 -12.97
C ALA A 711 16.73 6.14 -12.14
N LYS A 712 16.46 6.34 -10.85
CA LYS A 712 17.48 6.94 -9.96
C LYS A 712 18.70 6.03 -9.93
N PHE A 713 19.90 6.62 -9.95
CA PHE A 713 21.19 5.95 -10.17
C PHE A 713 21.42 5.38 -11.59
N ALA A 714 20.44 5.50 -12.50
CA ALA A 714 20.55 5.16 -13.93
C ALA A 714 19.99 6.31 -14.80
N ALA A 715 20.35 7.56 -14.49
CA ALA A 715 19.77 8.75 -15.11
C ALA A 715 20.04 8.85 -16.63
N ALA A 716 21.12 8.23 -17.11
CA ALA A 716 21.48 8.17 -18.53
C ALA A 716 20.98 6.87 -19.22
N GLY A 717 20.05 6.15 -18.59
CA GLY A 717 19.66 4.80 -19.00
C GLY A 717 20.60 3.76 -18.42
N LYS A 718 20.07 2.62 -17.99
CA LYS A 718 20.90 1.54 -17.46
C LYS A 718 21.77 0.91 -18.58
N PRO A 719 23.10 0.81 -18.40
CA PRO A 719 24.01 0.31 -19.43
C PRO A 719 24.18 -1.21 -19.43
N THR A 720 23.60 -1.94 -18.48
CA THR A 720 23.75 -3.40 -18.35
C THR A 720 22.41 -4.10 -18.56
N PRO A 721 22.40 -5.38 -19.01
CA PRO A 721 21.16 -6.12 -19.19
C PRO A 721 20.49 -6.39 -17.83
N LYS A 722 19.23 -6.80 -17.87
CA LYS A 722 18.51 -7.34 -16.71
C LYS A 722 19.20 -8.62 -16.23
N LYS A 723 19.40 -8.79 -14.92
CA LYS A 723 19.82 -10.06 -14.32
C LYS A 723 18.74 -11.12 -14.56
N ASP A 724 19.11 -12.31 -15.02
CA ASP A 724 18.17 -13.39 -15.34
C ASP A 724 18.00 -14.33 -14.13
N LEU A 725 17.24 -13.89 -13.13
CA LEU A 725 17.01 -14.65 -11.88
C LEU A 725 16.37 -16.02 -12.15
N ALA A 726 15.41 -16.07 -13.08
CA ALA A 726 14.69 -17.31 -13.37
C ALA A 726 15.62 -18.35 -14.00
N ARG A 727 16.50 -17.96 -14.94
CA ARG A 727 17.50 -18.88 -15.49
C ARG A 727 18.50 -19.37 -14.44
N MET A 728 18.90 -18.50 -13.51
CA MET A 728 19.77 -18.90 -12.39
C MET A 728 19.10 -19.95 -11.50
N ALA A 729 17.83 -19.76 -11.16
CA ALA A 729 17.08 -20.73 -10.36
C ALA A 729 16.87 -22.07 -11.08
N ILE A 730 16.64 -22.05 -12.41
CA ILE A 730 16.52 -23.28 -13.22
C ILE A 730 17.81 -24.12 -13.17
N ALA A 731 18.97 -23.50 -13.00
CA ALA A 731 20.25 -24.22 -12.99
C ALA A 731 20.39 -25.21 -11.81
N TYR A 732 19.60 -25.08 -10.75
CA TYR A 732 19.55 -26.06 -9.66
C TYR A 732 18.95 -27.41 -10.07
N GLY A 733 18.05 -27.42 -11.07
CA GLY A 733 17.36 -28.62 -11.55
C GLY A 733 16.20 -29.10 -10.67
N ASN A 734 16.22 -28.84 -9.36
CA ASN A 734 15.19 -29.26 -8.39
C ASN A 734 14.31 -28.11 -7.89
N VAL A 735 14.24 -27.00 -8.63
CA VAL A 735 13.41 -25.83 -8.29
C VAL A 735 12.33 -25.69 -9.35
N TYR A 736 11.05 -25.59 -8.95
CA TYR A 736 10.01 -25.19 -9.89
C TYR A 736 10.17 -23.70 -10.22
N VAL A 737 10.20 -23.32 -11.50
CA VAL A 737 10.36 -21.91 -11.90
C VAL A 737 9.33 -21.51 -12.93
N ALA A 738 8.61 -20.42 -12.71
CA ALA A 738 7.69 -19.85 -13.68
C ALA A 738 7.89 -18.35 -13.84
N GLN A 739 7.85 -17.88 -15.09
CA GLN A 739 7.79 -16.46 -15.42
C GLN A 739 6.41 -16.14 -15.98
N VAL A 740 5.68 -15.24 -15.30
CA VAL A 740 4.25 -14.98 -15.56
C VAL A 740 3.98 -13.52 -15.86
N ALA A 741 2.92 -13.27 -16.62
CA ALA A 741 2.36 -11.94 -16.84
C ALA A 741 0.85 -12.05 -17.08
N MET A 742 0.06 -11.66 -16.08
CA MET A 742 -1.40 -11.84 -16.06
C MET A 742 -2.10 -11.18 -17.25
N GLY A 743 -1.66 -9.99 -17.67
CA GLY A 743 -2.22 -9.28 -18.83
C GLY A 743 -1.92 -9.97 -20.17
N ALA A 744 -0.88 -10.80 -20.24
CA ALA A 744 -0.55 -11.57 -21.43
C ALA A 744 -1.24 -12.94 -21.46
N SER A 745 -1.29 -13.65 -20.34
CA SER A 745 -1.97 -14.93 -20.20
C SER A 745 -2.44 -15.18 -18.77
N ASP A 746 -3.74 -15.01 -18.55
CA ASP A 746 -4.41 -15.29 -17.28
C ASP A 746 -4.41 -16.80 -16.95
N THR A 747 -4.60 -17.65 -17.97
CA THR A 747 -4.57 -19.11 -17.83
C THR A 747 -3.19 -19.65 -17.48
N GLN A 748 -2.12 -19.14 -18.11
CA GLN A 748 -0.75 -19.55 -17.78
C GLN A 748 -0.37 -19.09 -16.37
N THR A 749 -0.79 -17.89 -15.97
CA THR A 749 -0.57 -17.39 -14.60
C THR A 749 -1.23 -18.29 -13.58
N LEU A 750 -2.53 -18.62 -13.74
CA LEU A 750 -3.23 -19.53 -12.84
C LEU A 750 -2.55 -20.90 -12.75
N ARG A 751 -2.18 -21.47 -13.90
CA ARG A 751 -1.51 -22.76 -13.97
C ARG A 751 -0.18 -22.76 -13.22
N ALA A 752 0.63 -21.71 -13.37
CA ALA A 752 1.90 -21.58 -12.66
C ALA A 752 1.73 -21.54 -11.14
N PHE A 753 0.69 -20.87 -10.62
CA PHE A 753 0.40 -20.85 -9.18
C PHE A 753 0.02 -22.24 -8.64
N LEU A 754 -0.82 -22.98 -9.37
CA LEU A 754 -1.23 -24.34 -8.98
C LEU A 754 -0.06 -25.34 -9.04
N GLU A 755 0.75 -25.25 -10.10
CA GLU A 755 1.91 -26.14 -10.27
C GLU A 755 3.02 -25.86 -9.26
N ALA A 756 3.29 -24.58 -8.95
CA ALA A 756 4.24 -24.17 -7.92
C ALA A 756 3.82 -24.66 -6.54
N GLU A 757 2.56 -24.44 -6.15
CA GLU A 757 2.09 -24.81 -4.81
C GLU A 757 2.01 -26.31 -4.59
N SER A 758 1.71 -27.07 -5.65
CA SER A 758 1.69 -28.54 -5.60
C SER A 758 3.07 -29.19 -5.73
N TYR A 759 4.12 -28.43 -6.04
CA TYR A 759 5.48 -28.97 -6.13
C TYR A 759 6.02 -29.22 -4.72
N PRO A 760 6.46 -30.46 -4.38
CA PRO A 760 6.96 -30.79 -3.05
C PRO A 760 8.43 -30.34 -2.89
N GLY A 761 8.68 -29.04 -3.04
CA GLY A 761 10.02 -28.44 -3.03
C GLY A 761 9.96 -26.93 -3.25
N PRO A 762 11.11 -26.28 -3.50
CA PRO A 762 11.17 -24.85 -3.68
C PRO A 762 10.56 -24.44 -5.02
N SER A 763 9.69 -23.43 -4.98
CA SER A 763 9.02 -22.88 -6.15
C SER A 763 9.28 -21.39 -6.28
N LEU A 764 9.62 -20.91 -7.48
CA LEU A 764 9.85 -19.50 -7.79
C LEU A 764 8.90 -19.03 -8.91
N ILE A 765 8.06 -18.06 -8.61
CA ILE A 765 7.23 -17.34 -9.58
C ILE A 765 7.76 -15.92 -9.73
N VAL A 766 8.21 -15.54 -10.92
CA VAL A 766 8.59 -14.16 -11.27
C VAL A 766 7.46 -13.52 -12.07
N ALA A 767 6.75 -12.57 -11.46
CA ALA A 767 5.57 -11.94 -12.02
C ALA A 767 5.86 -10.52 -12.51
N TYR A 768 5.59 -10.24 -13.79
CA TYR A 768 5.69 -8.87 -14.32
C TYR A 768 4.63 -7.97 -13.69
N CYS A 769 5.07 -6.90 -13.03
CA CYS A 769 4.23 -5.96 -12.31
C CYS A 769 4.39 -4.55 -12.89
N HIS A 770 3.37 -4.05 -13.57
CA HIS A 770 3.38 -2.67 -14.04
C HIS A 770 3.33 -1.68 -12.86
N CYS A 771 4.02 -0.54 -12.98
CA CYS A 771 4.15 0.42 -11.90
C CYS A 771 4.07 1.87 -12.39
N ILE A 772 3.64 2.80 -11.52
CA ILE A 772 3.68 4.24 -11.78
C ILE A 772 5.07 4.73 -12.19
N ALA A 773 6.13 4.06 -11.73
CA ALA A 773 7.52 4.37 -12.06
C ALA A 773 7.87 4.11 -13.53
N HIS A 774 7.07 3.31 -14.25
CA HIS A 774 7.23 3.11 -15.69
C HIS A 774 6.75 4.34 -16.49
N GLY A 775 5.83 5.11 -15.92
CA GLY A 775 5.41 6.41 -16.41
C GLY A 775 4.47 6.36 -17.61
N TYR A 776 3.35 5.65 -17.46
CA TYR A 776 2.20 5.64 -18.37
C TYR A 776 0.90 5.48 -17.57
N ASP A 777 -0.26 5.61 -18.21
CA ASP A 777 -1.55 5.40 -17.55
C ASP A 777 -1.75 3.90 -17.23
N LEU A 778 -1.78 3.58 -15.93
CA LEU A 778 -1.89 2.20 -15.46
C LEU A 778 -3.23 1.55 -15.79
N ALA A 779 -4.24 2.30 -16.27
CA ALA A 779 -5.43 1.70 -16.88
C ALA A 779 -5.09 0.76 -18.04
N HIS A 780 -3.94 0.98 -18.71
CA HIS A 780 -3.43 0.13 -19.80
C HIS A 780 -2.35 -0.86 -19.33
N GLY A 781 -2.21 -1.07 -18.01
CA GLY A 781 -1.20 -1.95 -17.44
C GLY A 781 -1.24 -3.37 -18.02
N MET A 782 -2.44 -3.94 -18.17
CA MET A 782 -2.63 -5.29 -18.73
C MET A 782 -2.23 -5.39 -20.21
N ASP A 783 -2.57 -4.38 -21.01
CA ASP A 783 -2.16 -4.29 -22.42
C ASP A 783 -0.64 -4.17 -22.53
N GLN A 784 -0.02 -3.40 -21.64
CA GLN A 784 1.44 -3.24 -21.62
C GLN A 784 2.15 -4.54 -21.20
N GLN A 785 1.57 -5.34 -20.29
CA GLN A 785 2.11 -6.70 -20.02
C GLN A 785 2.02 -7.59 -21.26
N LYS A 786 0.92 -7.52 -22.01
CA LYS A 786 0.75 -8.26 -23.26
C LYS A 786 1.75 -7.82 -24.32
N ALA A 787 2.02 -6.52 -24.43
CA ALA A 787 3.04 -5.96 -25.32
C ALA A 787 4.45 -6.45 -24.94
N ALA A 788 4.79 -6.45 -23.64
CA ALA A 788 6.06 -6.98 -23.12
C ALA A 788 6.31 -8.45 -23.54
N VAL A 789 5.28 -9.30 -23.46
CA VAL A 789 5.39 -10.69 -23.95
C VAL A 789 5.47 -10.74 -25.47
N SER A 790 4.65 -9.95 -26.17
CA SER A 790 4.55 -9.96 -27.64
C SER A 790 5.83 -9.50 -28.35
N CYS A 791 6.65 -8.66 -27.71
CA CYS A 791 7.94 -8.24 -28.25
C CYS A 791 9.12 -9.10 -27.75
N GLY A 792 8.87 -10.15 -26.95
CA GLY A 792 9.91 -11.00 -26.37
C GLY A 792 10.63 -10.39 -25.16
N TYR A 793 10.24 -9.20 -24.72
CA TYR A 793 10.80 -8.54 -23.55
C TYR A 793 10.52 -9.33 -22.25
N TRP A 794 9.39 -10.03 -22.18
CA TRP A 794 9.02 -10.87 -21.05
C TRP A 794 8.50 -12.24 -21.52
N PRO A 795 9.37 -13.19 -21.89
CA PRO A 795 8.91 -14.52 -22.31
C PRO A 795 8.16 -15.22 -21.17
N LEU A 796 7.08 -15.94 -21.48
CA LEU A 796 6.35 -16.76 -20.51
C LEU A 796 6.83 -18.18 -20.59
N PHE A 797 7.18 -18.79 -19.46
CA PHE A 797 7.61 -20.18 -19.38
C PHE A 797 7.37 -20.77 -18.00
N ARG A 798 7.44 -22.10 -17.93
CA ARG A 798 7.44 -22.90 -16.72
C ARG A 798 8.52 -23.97 -16.82
N TYR A 799 9.25 -24.20 -15.74
CA TYR A 799 10.19 -25.29 -15.55
C TYR A 799 9.66 -26.13 -14.40
N ASP A 800 9.27 -27.38 -14.68
CA ASP A 800 8.71 -28.30 -13.70
C ASP A 800 9.61 -29.55 -13.56
N PRO A 801 10.39 -29.67 -12.47
CA PRO A 801 11.28 -30.81 -12.24
C PRO A 801 10.58 -32.17 -12.29
N ARG A 802 9.27 -32.24 -11.97
CA ARG A 802 8.53 -33.52 -11.97
C ARG A 802 8.48 -34.17 -13.34
N ARG A 803 8.56 -33.38 -14.41
CA ARG A 803 8.54 -33.87 -15.79
C ARG A 803 9.76 -34.70 -16.15
N GLU A 804 10.89 -34.50 -15.46
CA GLU A 804 12.09 -35.32 -15.67
C GLU A 804 11.82 -36.78 -15.31
N ALA A 805 11.07 -37.03 -14.21
CA ALA A 805 10.66 -38.37 -13.81
C ALA A 805 9.73 -39.05 -14.84
N GLU A 806 9.07 -38.26 -15.70
CA GLU A 806 8.25 -38.76 -16.81
C GLU A 806 9.04 -38.90 -18.13
N GLY A 807 10.36 -38.68 -18.13
CA GLY A 807 11.20 -38.68 -19.33
C GLY A 807 10.90 -37.51 -20.28
N LYS A 808 10.31 -36.43 -19.78
CA LYS A 808 9.94 -35.24 -20.58
C LYS A 808 10.87 -34.08 -20.28
N ASN A 809 11.01 -33.18 -21.25
CA ASN A 809 11.67 -31.89 -21.03
C ASN A 809 10.93 -31.09 -19.93
N PRO A 810 11.59 -30.71 -18.82
CA PRO A 810 10.99 -29.92 -17.74
C PRO A 810 10.69 -28.48 -18.14
N PHE A 811 11.43 -27.90 -19.09
CA PHE A 811 11.27 -26.54 -19.56
C PHE A 811 10.18 -26.42 -20.63
N GLN A 812 9.22 -25.53 -20.40
CA GLN A 812 8.05 -25.30 -21.25
C GLN A 812 7.99 -23.81 -21.59
N LEU A 813 8.26 -23.45 -22.84
CA LEU A 813 8.11 -22.08 -23.32
C LEU A 813 6.64 -21.83 -23.72
N ASP A 814 5.90 -21.11 -22.88
CA ASP A 814 4.45 -20.86 -23.04
C ASP A 814 4.15 -19.67 -23.98
N SER A 815 5.06 -18.71 -24.10
CA SER A 815 4.93 -17.59 -25.04
C SER A 815 5.27 -17.98 -26.48
N LYS A 816 4.67 -17.27 -27.45
CA LYS A 816 4.98 -17.43 -28.89
C LYS A 816 6.19 -16.57 -29.29
N PRO A 817 6.86 -16.87 -30.42
CA PRO A 817 7.92 -16.03 -30.97
C PRO A 817 7.53 -14.55 -31.04
N PRO A 818 8.47 -13.61 -30.80
CA PRO A 818 8.20 -12.17 -30.85
C PRO A 818 7.56 -11.75 -32.18
N ARG A 819 6.49 -10.96 -32.11
CA ARG A 819 5.74 -10.43 -33.27
C ARG A 819 5.67 -8.90 -33.30
N MET A 820 6.12 -8.25 -32.22
CA MET A 820 6.17 -6.80 -32.05
C MET A 820 7.62 -6.37 -31.86
N LYS A 821 7.99 -5.15 -32.30
CA LYS A 821 9.34 -4.60 -32.03
C LYS A 821 9.43 -4.10 -30.59
N LEU A 822 10.60 -4.21 -29.98
CA LEU A 822 10.84 -3.71 -28.61
C LEU A 822 10.54 -2.21 -28.48
N ASP A 823 10.82 -1.43 -29.52
CA ASP A 823 10.59 0.02 -29.57
C ASP A 823 9.13 0.40 -29.39
N GLU A 824 8.22 -0.37 -30.00
CA GLU A 824 6.78 -0.12 -29.89
C GLU A 824 6.32 -0.27 -28.44
N TYR A 825 6.89 -1.23 -27.69
CA TYR A 825 6.67 -1.37 -26.26
C TYR A 825 7.33 -0.24 -25.46
N ALA A 826 8.60 0.09 -25.76
CA ALA A 826 9.39 1.04 -24.99
C ALA A 826 8.86 2.48 -25.11
N LEU A 827 8.35 2.85 -26.28
CA LEU A 827 7.79 4.18 -26.56
C LEU A 827 6.52 4.48 -25.74
N ASN A 828 5.84 3.46 -25.23
CA ASN A 828 4.70 3.65 -24.35
C ASN A 828 5.09 4.14 -22.94
N GLU A 829 6.37 4.02 -22.56
CA GLU A 829 6.81 4.23 -21.18
C GLU A 829 7.75 5.44 -21.05
N THR A 830 7.46 6.34 -20.11
CA THR A 830 8.31 7.51 -19.86
C THR A 830 9.73 7.13 -19.46
N ARG A 831 9.92 5.98 -18.78
CA ARG A 831 11.25 5.51 -18.38
C ARG A 831 12.21 5.25 -19.56
N TYR A 832 11.71 5.10 -20.79
CA TYR A 832 12.54 5.07 -22.00
C TYR A 832 12.49 6.38 -22.78
N THR A 833 11.30 6.97 -22.96
CA THR A 833 11.14 8.17 -23.80
C THR A 833 11.84 9.40 -23.24
N ILE A 834 12.03 9.50 -21.92
CA ILE A 834 12.80 10.60 -21.31
C ILE A 834 14.26 10.60 -21.77
N LEU A 835 14.86 9.41 -21.95
CA LEU A 835 16.22 9.29 -22.47
C LEU A 835 16.27 9.66 -23.95
N ALA A 836 15.31 9.18 -24.74
CA ALA A 836 15.21 9.51 -26.16
C ALA A 836 15.10 11.03 -26.41
N LYS A 837 14.44 11.77 -25.50
CA LYS A 837 14.35 13.24 -25.56
C LYS A 837 15.62 13.94 -25.06
N ALA A 838 16.22 13.45 -23.98
CA ALA A 838 17.35 14.12 -23.34
C ALA A 838 18.70 13.82 -24.00
N LYS A 839 18.89 12.59 -24.51
CA LYS A 839 20.12 12.08 -25.13
C LYS A 839 19.80 11.09 -26.28
N PRO A 840 19.36 11.58 -27.45
CA PRO A 840 18.85 10.73 -28.54
C PRO A 840 19.84 9.67 -29.05
N GLU A 841 21.13 9.99 -29.14
CA GLU A 841 22.19 9.08 -29.60
C GLU A 841 22.36 7.91 -28.62
N ALA A 842 22.55 8.22 -27.33
CA ALA A 842 22.68 7.21 -26.28
C ALA A 842 21.42 6.34 -26.16
N ALA A 843 20.23 6.92 -26.33
CA ALA A 843 18.98 6.19 -26.35
C ALA A 843 18.94 5.16 -27.48
N ARG A 844 19.33 5.55 -28.69
CA ARG A 844 19.39 4.65 -29.86
C ARG A 844 20.37 3.51 -29.62
N GLU A 845 21.60 3.81 -29.18
CA GLU A 845 22.62 2.79 -28.89
C GLU A 845 22.16 1.78 -27.83
N LEU A 846 21.61 2.27 -26.72
CA LEU A 846 21.14 1.41 -25.63
C LEU A 846 19.91 0.58 -26.03
N LEU A 847 19.01 1.11 -26.85
CA LEU A 847 17.86 0.36 -27.38
C LEU A 847 18.30 -0.72 -28.37
N GLU A 848 19.28 -0.48 -29.23
CA GLU A 848 19.85 -1.53 -30.10
C GLU A 848 20.43 -2.69 -29.28
N LEU A 849 21.20 -2.36 -28.24
CA LEU A 849 21.72 -3.38 -27.31
C LEU A 849 20.58 -4.11 -26.59
N ALA A 850 19.51 -3.41 -26.21
CA ALA A 850 18.36 -4.02 -25.55
C ALA A 850 17.61 -4.98 -26.48
N ARG A 851 17.50 -4.67 -27.79
CA ARG A 851 16.95 -5.60 -28.79
C ARG A 851 17.79 -6.87 -28.89
N ARG A 852 19.12 -6.73 -28.90
CA ARG A 852 20.04 -7.89 -28.91
C ARG A 852 19.88 -8.73 -27.65
N ASP A 853 19.70 -8.11 -26.48
CA ASP A 853 19.45 -8.82 -25.22
C ASP A 853 18.16 -9.65 -25.30
N VAL A 854 17.07 -9.05 -25.79
CA VAL A 854 15.79 -9.73 -25.99
C VAL A 854 15.90 -10.91 -26.96
N GLN A 855 16.55 -10.72 -28.11
CA GLN A 855 16.75 -11.77 -29.11
C GLN A 855 17.59 -12.93 -28.57
N ARG A 856 18.70 -12.62 -27.87
CA ARG A 856 19.58 -13.65 -27.27
C ARG A 856 18.84 -14.47 -26.22
N ARG A 857 18.12 -13.81 -25.31
CA ARG A 857 17.35 -14.50 -24.26
C ARG A 857 16.23 -15.36 -24.84
N TRP A 858 15.50 -14.84 -25.83
CA TRP A 858 14.48 -15.61 -26.53
C TRP A 858 15.06 -16.87 -27.18
N ALA A 859 16.17 -16.74 -27.91
CA ALA A 859 16.84 -17.85 -28.57
C ALA A 859 17.34 -18.91 -27.56
N ALA A 860 17.86 -18.47 -26.41
CA ALA A 860 18.29 -19.36 -25.33
C ALA A 860 17.12 -20.18 -24.78
N TYR A 861 16.01 -19.55 -24.41
CA TYR A 861 14.84 -20.27 -23.90
C TYR A 861 14.17 -21.14 -24.96
N ARG A 862 14.18 -20.72 -26.23
CA ARG A 862 13.69 -21.57 -27.32
C ARG A 862 14.50 -22.86 -27.42
N ARG A 863 15.83 -22.77 -27.39
CA ARG A 863 16.71 -23.95 -27.38
C ARG A 863 16.43 -24.86 -26.18
N MET A 864 16.26 -24.28 -24.99
CA MET A 864 15.90 -25.05 -23.79
C MET A 864 14.56 -25.80 -23.95
N ALA A 865 13.57 -25.20 -24.62
CA ALA A 865 12.28 -25.84 -24.88
C ALA A 865 12.32 -26.86 -26.04
N GLU A 866 13.28 -26.73 -26.96
CA GLU A 866 13.50 -27.63 -28.11
C GLU A 866 14.31 -28.88 -27.73
N ALA A 867 14.98 -28.89 -26.57
CA ALA A 867 15.66 -30.07 -26.06
C ALA A 867 14.68 -31.25 -25.94
N SER A 868 15.11 -32.43 -26.39
CA SER A 868 14.30 -33.65 -26.44
C SER A 868 13.98 -34.20 -25.05
N ASP A 869 14.92 -34.07 -24.11
CA ASP A 869 14.78 -34.52 -22.73
C ASP A 869 15.58 -33.65 -21.74
N ALA A 870 15.58 -34.06 -20.47
CA ALA A 870 16.32 -33.37 -19.40
C ALA A 870 17.84 -33.50 -19.53
N GLU A 871 18.35 -34.55 -20.16
CA GLU A 871 19.79 -34.79 -20.32
C GLU A 871 20.37 -33.86 -21.39
N GLU A 872 19.68 -33.72 -22.53
CA GLU A 872 20.02 -32.72 -23.55
C GLU A 872 19.94 -31.30 -22.99
N LEU A 873 18.92 -30.99 -22.18
CA LEU A 873 18.81 -29.69 -21.51
C LEU A 873 20.00 -29.39 -20.61
N ARG A 874 20.44 -30.36 -19.79
CA ARG A 874 21.64 -30.22 -18.93
C ARG A 874 22.91 -29.99 -19.74
N ARG A 875 23.14 -30.78 -20.81
CA ARG A 875 24.29 -30.59 -21.72
C ARG A 875 24.30 -29.21 -22.38
N MET A 876 23.13 -28.67 -22.74
CA MET A 876 22.99 -27.31 -23.28
C MET A 876 23.30 -26.21 -22.24
N GLN A 877 23.03 -26.47 -20.96
CA GLN A 877 23.34 -25.54 -19.89
C GLN A 877 24.85 -25.51 -19.58
N GLU A 878 25.53 -26.66 -19.65
CA GLU A 878 26.98 -26.78 -19.46
C GLU A 878 27.78 -26.11 -20.59
N THR A 879 27.33 -26.26 -21.84
CA THR A 879 28.00 -25.70 -23.04
C THR A 879 27.83 -24.18 -23.20
N THR A 880 27.08 -23.49 -22.32
CA THR A 880 26.96 -22.02 -22.37
C THR A 880 27.99 -21.29 -21.49
N HIS A 881 29.03 -21.97 -21.01
CA HIS A 881 30.16 -21.39 -20.26
C HIS A 881 31.49 -21.27 -21.04
N ASP A 882 31.57 -21.86 -22.24
CA ASP A 882 32.57 -21.52 -23.28
C ASP A 882 31.96 -20.50 -24.27
#